data_AF-A0A644XAA1-F1
#
_entry.id   AF-A0A644XAA1-F1
#
_cell.length_a   1.000
_cell.length_b   1.000
_cell.length_c   1.000
_cell.angle_alpha   90.00
_cell.angle_beta   90.00
_cell.angle_gamma   90.00
#
_symmetry.space_group_name_H-M   'P 1'
#
loop_
_entity.id
_entity.type
_entity.pdbx_description
1 polymer ?
#
loop_
_entity_poly.entity_id
_entity_poly.type
_entity_poly.pdbx_seq_one_letter_code
_entity_poly.pdbx_strand_id
1 'polypeptide(L)'
;MVYNAIDATMVEYEYKLTTVNGTLTTVAVVKDTTGTIISKKFALDTAYGTLDGFTYDSTAKKWTYSISVASGTLSGAVRSTSDFTELYGRSVRVLSKATSSGTTIYGIFADDSNVLATGILGDVTLTSGVTNSFKFGGTTYKMDSGALATTKVWAFNADQSVASPICTLASITTAVKPYAVSLIDDDNDGLVDFAVAVPFTVEKVTYVGSTTFTTSTGSVTKADVSVYDGIAKNDFVIVVNSAYTATQKTTYTKATVISGEATSTKDSGATFQIGGTWYKLADSSALISGSLTTAVAGSKYEKVAVVNGYAFNLVGSTATAVSDYAVVTAAAGAYGLVGDQAKLLFTDGTTKVVDTAADYTTLVDKLVTYTIDSDGDYVLTAATADVSAATAGFDTVVAAPAGSGSAITASYTYASGGDSKIGSSYIASDAVIFIKGTSWKVINGAALAKTGTSAITGVANAYANTSSSTGFSSVALAVVTGTTTSGDVSHGYVTATPAIVKVDNKLVYQVTFWDGTKNVTANTTQLASSLSTLAKNSVITFTYDDQDINVSNVTALTSGTSGIGAVTGLSDKQIQFAYGVATEDIDNDSTLEDVISTASKTAVCSITDDTVIIYIDRENSAGVAGSALQLATGTAGSNKLANVYYELNGTDVTLLIVDVQNDILNVQ
;
A
#
# COMPACT_ATOMS: atom_id res chain seq x y z
N MET A 1 3.77 35.73 35.51
CA MET A 1 4.15 36.58 36.66
C MET A 1 4.17 38.08 36.38
N VAL A 2 4.45 38.59 35.17
CA VAL A 2 4.44 40.04 34.90
C VAL A 2 3.01 40.64 34.87
N TYR A 3 1.99 39.81 34.63
CA TYR A 3 0.60 40.25 34.37
C TYR A 3 -0.25 40.61 35.60
N ASN A 4 0.06 40.11 36.80
CA ASN A 4 -0.74 40.49 38.00
C ASN A 4 -0.24 41.80 38.63
N ALA A 5 1.01 42.21 38.36
CA ALA A 5 1.56 43.44 38.90
C ALA A 5 0.97 44.69 38.22
N ILE A 6 0.52 44.60 36.97
CA ILE A 6 -0.01 45.76 36.22
C ILE A 6 -1.41 46.20 36.69
N ASP A 7 -2.15 45.32 37.38
CA ASP A 7 -3.41 45.64 38.04
C ASP A 7 -3.24 46.06 39.50
N ALA A 8 -2.00 46.06 40.01
CA ALA A 8 -1.73 46.50 41.37
C ALA A 8 -2.07 48.00 41.53
N THR A 9 -2.70 48.31 42.66
CA THR A 9 -2.87 49.70 43.11
C THR A 9 -1.50 50.32 43.37
N MET A 10 -1.34 51.55 42.90
CA MET A 10 -0.10 52.29 43.11
C MET A 10 -0.10 52.98 44.49
N VAL A 11 1.07 53.06 45.11
CA VAL A 11 1.32 53.91 46.29
C VAL A 11 2.33 55.00 45.96
N GLU A 12 2.14 56.18 46.54
CA GLU A 12 3.04 57.32 46.46
C GLU A 12 3.79 57.46 47.79
N TYR A 13 5.10 57.67 47.73
CA TYR A 13 5.93 57.93 48.91
C TYR A 13 6.20 59.43 49.03
N GLU A 14 5.61 60.06 50.05
CA GLU A 14 5.86 61.45 50.40
C GLU A 14 6.89 61.52 51.54
N TYR A 15 8.05 62.13 51.31
CA TYR A 15 9.09 62.25 52.34
C TYR A 15 8.89 63.49 53.19
N LYS A 16 8.67 63.31 54.50
CA LYS A 16 8.49 64.39 55.47
C LYS A 16 9.63 64.40 56.47
N LEU A 17 10.04 65.61 56.88
CA LEU A 17 10.97 65.78 57.99
C LEU A 17 10.19 65.66 59.30
N THR A 18 10.66 64.78 60.19
CA THR A 18 10.15 64.63 61.56
C THR A 18 11.31 64.53 62.54
N THR A 19 11.04 64.84 63.80
CA THR A 19 12.03 64.81 64.87
C THR A 19 11.86 63.52 65.65
N VAL A 20 12.82 62.61 65.53
CA VAL A 20 12.88 61.38 66.34
C VAL A 20 14.05 61.54 67.31
N ASN A 21 13.79 61.50 68.61
CA ASN A 21 14.80 61.65 69.67
C ASN A 21 15.68 62.92 69.53
N GLY A 22 15.09 64.05 69.11
CA GLY A 22 15.78 65.34 69.01
C GLY A 22 16.63 65.54 67.75
N THR A 23 16.68 64.57 66.82
CA THR A 23 17.36 64.69 65.53
C THR A 23 16.35 64.76 64.39
N LEU A 24 16.55 65.68 63.44
CA LEU A 24 15.76 65.76 62.21
C LEU A 24 16.04 64.54 61.34
N THR A 25 14.99 63.79 61.04
CA THR A 25 15.04 62.56 60.24
C THR A 25 13.98 62.63 59.15
N THR A 26 14.34 62.18 57.95
CA THR A 26 13.38 62.06 56.84
C THR A 26 12.63 60.74 56.97
N VAL A 27 11.31 60.80 57.05
CA VAL A 27 10.44 59.62 57.12
C VAL A 27 9.56 59.60 55.88
N ALA A 28 9.46 58.43 55.25
CA ALA A 28 8.57 58.21 54.11
C ALA A 28 7.14 57.96 54.61
N VAL A 29 6.19 58.75 54.13
CA VAL A 29 4.76 58.58 54.37
C VAL A 29 4.15 57.96 53.13
N VAL A 30 3.53 56.79 53.30
CA VAL A 30 2.84 56.08 52.21
C VAL A 30 1.46 56.69 52.02
N LYS A 31 1.12 57.01 50.78
CA LYS A 31 -0.20 57.48 50.38
C LYS A 31 -0.74 56.57 49.28
N ASP A 32 -1.94 56.03 49.49
CA ASP A 32 -2.62 55.28 48.44
C ASP A 32 -2.97 56.22 47.28
N THR A 33 -2.65 55.80 46.07
CA THR A 33 -3.07 56.51 44.86
C THR A 33 -4.32 55.88 44.29
N THR A 34 -5.17 56.68 43.66
CA THR A 34 -6.36 56.19 42.96
C THR A 34 -5.98 55.68 41.57
N GLY A 35 -6.11 54.38 41.33
CA GLY A 35 -5.86 53.75 40.02
C GLY A 35 -4.75 52.70 40.04
N THR A 36 -4.73 51.87 39.00
CA THR A 36 -3.76 50.77 38.82
C THR A 36 -2.58 51.23 37.97
N ILE A 37 -1.52 50.42 37.91
CA ILE A 37 -0.40 50.65 36.99
C ILE A 37 -0.92 50.74 35.53
N ILE A 38 -1.90 49.93 35.14
CA ILE A 38 -2.50 49.93 33.80
C ILE A 38 -3.14 51.27 33.44
N SER A 39 -3.92 51.86 34.33
CA SER A 39 -4.61 53.12 34.05
C SER A 39 -3.70 54.33 34.22
N LYS A 40 -2.74 54.30 35.14
CA LYS A 40 -1.85 55.44 35.42
C LYS A 40 -0.59 55.50 34.56
N LYS A 41 -0.01 54.37 34.17
CA LYS A 41 1.23 54.32 33.37
C LYS A 41 0.97 54.11 31.90
N PHE A 42 -0.06 53.33 31.55
CA PHE A 42 -0.37 52.99 30.16
C PHE A 42 -1.62 53.69 29.62
N ALA A 43 -2.44 54.28 30.51
CA ALA A 43 -3.71 54.91 30.17
C ALA A 43 -4.61 53.95 29.37
N LEU A 44 -4.70 52.71 29.85
CA LEU A 44 -5.60 51.68 29.33
C LEU A 44 -6.83 51.54 30.24
N ASP A 45 -7.95 51.22 29.62
CA ASP A 45 -9.20 50.80 30.23
C ASP A 45 -9.25 49.27 30.31
N THR A 46 -9.90 48.77 31.36
CA THR A 46 -10.11 47.33 31.57
C THR A 46 -11.61 47.05 31.61
N ALA A 47 -12.04 46.04 30.88
CA ALA A 47 -13.41 45.51 30.92
C ALA A 47 -13.38 44.00 31.10
N TYR A 48 -14.40 43.47 31.77
CA TYR A 48 -14.57 42.05 32.06
C TYR A 48 -15.92 41.60 31.51
N GLY A 49 -15.98 40.41 30.93
CA GLY A 49 -17.20 39.90 30.29
C GLY A 49 -17.00 38.55 29.63
N THR A 50 -17.97 38.09 28.85
CA THR A 50 -17.91 36.82 28.12
C THR A 50 -17.65 37.06 26.63
N LEU A 51 -16.78 36.27 25.99
CA LEU A 51 -16.59 36.33 24.53
C LEU A 51 -17.68 35.51 23.83
N ASP A 52 -18.77 36.17 23.42
CA ASP A 52 -19.97 35.50 22.91
C ASP A 52 -19.88 35.11 21.43
N GLY A 53 -18.93 35.68 20.69
CA GLY A 53 -18.79 35.40 19.27
C GLY A 53 -17.76 36.27 18.58
N PHE A 54 -17.50 35.95 17.32
CA PHE A 54 -16.58 36.69 16.49
C PHE A 54 -16.91 36.58 15.00
N THR A 55 -16.39 37.54 14.23
CA THR A 55 -16.39 37.52 12.78
C THR A 55 -14.99 37.81 12.26
N TYR A 56 -14.65 37.27 11.10
CA TYR A 56 -13.39 37.50 10.41
C TYR A 56 -13.62 38.17 9.05
N ASP A 57 -12.95 39.30 8.83
CA ASP A 57 -12.85 39.96 7.53
C ASP A 57 -11.59 39.48 6.83
N SER A 58 -11.75 38.64 5.80
CA SER A 58 -10.64 38.08 5.03
C SER A 58 -9.88 39.12 4.20
N THR A 59 -10.52 40.25 3.85
CA THR A 59 -9.91 41.33 3.08
C THR A 59 -9.04 42.20 3.98
N ALA A 60 -9.57 42.59 5.14
CA ALA A 60 -8.84 43.39 6.12
C ALA A 60 -7.89 42.57 7.01
N LYS A 61 -8.02 41.23 7.01
CA LYS A 61 -7.32 40.28 7.90
C LYS A 61 -7.50 40.65 9.37
N LYS A 62 -8.76 40.90 9.77
CA LYS A 62 -9.12 41.37 11.10
C LYS A 62 -10.31 40.61 11.64
N TRP A 63 -10.24 40.33 12.94
CA TRP A 63 -11.36 39.81 13.72
C TRP A 63 -12.15 40.96 14.33
N THR A 64 -13.46 40.79 14.43
CA THR A 64 -14.34 41.60 15.26
C THR A 64 -14.99 40.69 16.30
N TYR A 65 -14.85 41.02 17.57
CA TYR A 65 -15.36 40.23 18.70
C TYR A 65 -16.61 40.84 19.28
N SER A 66 -17.53 39.98 19.72
CA SER A 66 -18.71 40.33 20.51
C SER A 66 -18.45 39.95 21.96
N ILE A 67 -18.57 40.91 22.87
CA ILE A 67 -18.29 40.72 24.30
C ILE A 67 -19.46 41.27 25.13
N SER A 68 -20.12 40.39 25.88
CA SER A 68 -21.09 40.79 26.89
C SER A 68 -20.35 41.28 28.13
N VAL A 69 -20.29 42.60 28.29
CA VAL A 69 -19.57 43.25 29.39
C VAL A 69 -20.32 43.06 30.71
N ALA A 70 -19.68 42.39 31.66
CA ALA A 70 -20.16 42.24 33.04
C ALA A 70 -19.72 43.41 33.94
N SER A 71 -18.50 43.92 33.75
CA SER A 71 -17.99 45.09 34.48
C SER A 71 -16.91 45.86 33.71
N GLY A 72 -16.65 47.11 34.13
CA GLY A 72 -15.74 48.03 33.43
C GLY A 72 -16.39 48.74 32.24
N THR A 73 -15.58 49.40 31.42
CA THR A 73 -16.06 50.19 30.26
C THR A 73 -15.40 49.69 29.00
N LEU A 74 -16.21 49.26 28.03
CA LEU A 74 -15.77 48.93 26.67
C LEU A 74 -16.67 49.69 25.70
N SER A 75 -16.09 50.61 24.92
CA SER A 75 -16.84 51.40 23.95
C SER A 75 -16.42 51.02 22.53
N GLY A 76 -17.35 51.10 21.57
CA GLY A 76 -17.08 50.81 20.16
C GLY A 76 -16.88 49.32 19.86
N ALA A 77 -16.52 49.02 18.61
CA ALA A 77 -16.32 47.65 18.14
C ALA A 77 -14.94 47.11 18.54
N VAL A 78 -14.90 45.89 19.07
CA VAL A 78 -13.68 45.20 19.51
C VAL A 78 -13.03 44.55 18.30
N ARG A 79 -11.96 45.14 17.76
CA ARG A 79 -11.27 44.64 16.56
C ARG A 79 -9.80 44.34 16.84
N SER A 80 -9.30 43.26 16.27
CA SER A 80 -7.90 42.87 16.38
C SER A 80 -7.37 42.23 15.09
N THR A 81 -6.06 42.32 14.87
CA THR A 81 -5.32 41.50 13.89
C THR A 81 -4.75 40.23 14.52
N SER A 82 -4.93 40.05 15.83
CA SER A 82 -4.60 38.81 16.56
C SER A 82 -5.87 37.97 16.72
N ASP A 83 -5.68 36.65 16.63
CA ASP A 83 -6.72 35.65 16.83
C ASP A 83 -6.88 35.35 18.33
N PHE A 84 -8.07 35.60 18.87
CA PHE A 84 -8.49 35.30 20.24
C PHE A 84 -9.70 34.35 20.24
N THR A 85 -9.98 33.68 19.12
CA THR A 85 -11.18 32.84 18.96
C THR A 85 -11.19 31.62 19.88
N GLU A 86 -10.02 31.17 20.36
CA GLU A 86 -9.89 30.12 21.39
C GLU A 86 -10.49 30.50 22.75
N LEU A 87 -10.78 31.79 22.97
CA LEU A 87 -11.45 32.30 24.17
C LEU A 87 -12.98 32.31 24.02
N TYR A 88 -13.53 31.80 22.92
CA TYR A 88 -14.97 31.77 22.70
C TYR A 88 -15.74 31.04 23.81
N GLY A 89 -16.83 31.67 24.24
CA GLY A 89 -17.71 31.23 25.31
C GLY A 89 -17.18 31.46 26.72
N ARG A 90 -15.93 31.92 26.87
CA ARG A 90 -15.23 32.03 28.16
C ARG A 90 -15.33 33.42 28.75
N SER A 91 -15.18 33.48 30.07
CA SER A 91 -14.93 34.71 30.80
C SER A 91 -13.57 35.30 30.42
N VAL A 92 -13.58 36.58 30.04
CA VAL A 92 -12.45 37.31 29.48
C VAL A 92 -12.28 38.71 30.09
N ARG A 93 -11.02 39.11 30.18
CA ARG A 93 -10.57 40.47 30.47
C ARG A 93 -10.04 41.12 29.20
N VAL A 94 -10.54 42.31 28.90
CA VAL A 94 -10.18 43.12 27.72
C VAL A 94 -9.38 44.33 28.15
N LEU A 95 -8.20 44.50 27.56
CA LEU A 95 -7.39 45.71 27.70
C LEU A 95 -7.61 46.61 26.47
N SER A 96 -8.09 47.82 26.69
CA SER A 96 -8.46 48.72 25.60
C SER A 96 -8.05 50.16 25.87
N LYS A 97 -8.11 51.00 24.83
CA LYS A 97 -7.95 52.45 24.95
C LYS A 97 -8.90 53.15 24.01
N ALA A 98 -9.75 54.01 24.56
CA ALA A 98 -10.54 54.91 23.75
C ALA A 98 -9.63 55.94 23.03
N THR A 99 -9.88 56.12 21.74
CA THR A 99 -9.21 57.12 20.89
C THR A 99 -10.27 57.90 20.11
N SER A 100 -9.89 59.03 19.51
CA SER A 100 -10.79 59.83 18.67
C SER A 100 -11.32 59.08 17.44
N SER A 101 -10.66 57.99 17.02
CA SER A 101 -11.03 57.15 15.88
C SER A 101 -11.69 55.81 16.27
N GLY A 102 -12.00 55.61 17.56
CA GLY A 102 -12.60 54.39 18.10
C GLY A 102 -11.78 53.77 19.22
N THR A 103 -11.97 52.49 19.51
CA THR A 103 -11.29 51.80 20.61
C THR A 103 -10.20 50.89 20.08
N THR A 104 -8.98 51.08 20.57
CA THR A 104 -7.85 50.18 20.28
C THR A 104 -7.83 49.06 21.31
N ILE A 105 -7.78 47.81 20.86
CA ILE A 105 -7.66 46.64 21.71
C ILE A 105 -6.19 46.25 21.80
N TYR A 106 -5.69 46.13 23.04
CA TYR A 106 -4.31 45.72 23.34
C TYR A 106 -4.21 44.23 23.65
N GLY A 107 -5.32 43.62 24.07
CA GLY A 107 -5.41 42.17 24.24
C GLY A 107 -6.74 41.73 24.85
N ILE A 108 -7.05 40.47 24.64
CA ILE A 108 -8.14 39.74 25.27
C ILE A 108 -7.51 38.54 25.96
N PHE A 109 -7.83 38.34 27.23
CA PHE A 109 -7.24 37.31 28.08
C PHE A 109 -8.35 36.55 28.77
N ALA A 110 -8.15 35.27 29.08
CA ALA A 110 -9.04 34.57 30.00
C ALA A 110 -9.04 35.28 31.37
N ASP A 111 -10.23 35.36 31.98
CA ASP A 111 -10.45 35.90 33.31
C ASP A 111 -10.98 34.78 34.19
N ASP A 112 -10.13 34.24 35.06
CA ASP A 112 -10.40 33.05 35.87
C ASP A 112 -11.03 31.87 35.11
N SER A 113 -10.74 31.75 33.81
CA SER A 113 -11.27 30.70 32.94
C SER A 113 -10.14 29.83 32.37
N ASN A 114 -10.30 28.51 32.43
CA ASN A 114 -9.32 27.50 32.03
C ASN A 114 -9.92 26.43 31.10
N VAL A 115 -9.07 25.87 30.25
CA VAL A 115 -9.39 24.63 29.53
C VAL A 115 -8.84 23.46 30.35
N LEU A 116 -9.73 22.66 30.93
CA LEU A 116 -9.34 21.51 31.75
C LEU A 116 -8.83 20.34 30.91
N ALA A 117 -9.42 20.13 29.73
CA ALA A 117 -9.03 19.07 28.81
C ALA A 117 -9.52 19.32 27.38
N THR A 118 -8.83 18.71 26.42
CA THR A 118 -9.27 18.61 25.03
C THR A 118 -9.27 17.15 24.57
N GLY A 119 -10.14 16.81 23.63
CA GLY A 119 -10.26 15.43 23.14
C GLY A 119 -11.48 15.25 22.24
N ILE A 120 -12.02 14.02 22.20
CA ILE A 120 -13.14 13.65 21.32
C ILE A 120 -14.40 13.46 22.15
N LEU A 121 -15.47 14.18 21.81
CA LEU A 121 -16.72 14.16 22.57
C LEU A 121 -17.33 12.75 22.71
N GLY A 122 -17.09 11.88 21.71
CA GLY A 122 -17.50 10.47 21.74
C GLY A 122 -16.79 9.60 22.80
N ASP A 123 -15.69 10.08 23.39
CA ASP A 123 -14.95 9.39 24.46
C ASP A 123 -15.47 9.73 25.87
N VAL A 124 -16.53 10.54 25.96
CA VAL A 124 -17.22 10.78 27.23
C VAL A 124 -17.92 9.50 27.68
N THR A 125 -17.54 9.02 28.87
CA THR A 125 -18.15 7.86 29.50
C THR A 125 -18.87 8.28 30.78
N LEU A 126 -20.17 8.02 30.82
CA LEU A 126 -21.03 8.31 31.97
C LEU A 126 -21.15 7.07 32.86
N THR A 127 -21.18 7.27 34.17
CA THR A 127 -21.44 6.20 35.15
C THR A 127 -22.87 6.34 35.65
N SER A 128 -23.65 5.26 35.59
CA SER A 128 -25.04 5.27 36.03
C SER A 128 -25.17 5.76 37.49
N GLY A 129 -26.10 6.67 37.74
CA GLY A 129 -26.36 7.26 39.07
C GLY A 129 -25.37 8.34 39.51
N VAL A 130 -24.32 8.62 38.75
CA VAL A 130 -23.35 9.69 39.04
C VAL A 130 -23.77 10.96 38.30
N THR A 131 -23.91 12.08 39.03
CA THR A 131 -24.45 13.35 38.49
C THR A 131 -23.49 14.54 38.63
N ASN A 132 -22.30 14.31 39.18
CA ASN A 132 -21.31 15.33 39.52
C ASN A 132 -19.90 14.98 38.98
N SER A 133 -19.79 13.98 38.11
CA SER A 133 -18.54 13.65 37.42
C SER A 133 -18.78 12.74 36.21
N PHE A 134 -17.80 12.71 35.31
CA PHE A 134 -17.76 11.82 34.15
C PHE A 134 -16.31 11.46 33.81
N LYS A 135 -16.11 10.46 32.93
CA LYS A 135 -14.79 10.14 32.38
C LYS A 135 -14.64 10.69 30.98
N PHE A 136 -13.46 11.22 30.67
CA PHE A 136 -13.08 11.73 29.36
C PHE A 136 -11.63 11.36 29.09
N GLY A 137 -11.37 10.65 27.99
CA GLY A 137 -10.04 10.08 27.72
C GLY A 137 -9.53 9.19 28.85
N GLY A 138 -10.42 8.48 29.54
CA GLY A 138 -10.11 7.64 30.70
C GLY A 138 -9.91 8.38 32.04
N THR A 139 -9.84 9.72 32.05
CA THR A 139 -9.64 10.54 33.25
C THR A 139 -10.99 11.02 33.80
N THR A 140 -11.15 11.04 35.12
CA THR A 140 -12.38 11.55 35.77
C THR A 140 -12.31 13.06 35.95
N TYR A 141 -13.32 13.77 35.42
CA TYR A 141 -13.52 15.20 35.62
C TYR A 141 -14.74 15.42 36.51
N LYS A 142 -14.65 16.44 37.37
CA LYS A 142 -15.71 16.81 38.32
C LYS A 142 -16.50 18.00 37.80
N MET A 143 -17.70 18.14 38.34
CA MET A 143 -18.61 19.25 38.07
C MET A 143 -19.41 19.54 39.34
N ASP A 144 -20.12 20.65 39.33
CA ASP A 144 -21.06 20.98 40.40
C ASP A 144 -22.07 19.86 40.66
N SER A 145 -22.49 19.76 41.93
CA SER A 145 -23.40 18.70 42.35
C SER A 145 -24.74 18.78 41.59
N GLY A 146 -25.03 17.76 40.78
CA GLY A 146 -26.25 17.68 39.97
C GLY A 146 -26.15 18.37 38.61
N ALA A 147 -25.01 18.96 38.26
CA ALA A 147 -24.83 19.73 37.04
C ALA A 147 -24.82 18.88 35.76
N LEU A 148 -24.63 17.55 35.83
CA LEU A 148 -24.51 16.70 34.63
C LEU A 148 -25.66 16.86 33.63
N ALA A 149 -26.88 17.02 34.13
CA ALA A 149 -28.08 17.19 33.29
C ALA A 149 -28.16 18.56 32.62
N THR A 150 -27.49 19.58 33.15
CA THR A 150 -27.60 20.99 32.74
C THR A 150 -26.34 21.52 32.05
N THR A 151 -25.18 20.90 32.27
CA THR A 151 -23.92 21.28 31.63
C THR A 151 -24.00 21.09 30.13
N LYS A 152 -23.84 22.19 29.40
CA LYS A 152 -24.09 22.29 27.95
C LYS A 152 -22.82 21.99 27.16
N VAL A 153 -23.03 21.40 25.98
CA VAL A 153 -22.02 21.28 24.92
C VAL A 153 -22.41 22.25 23.81
N TRP A 154 -21.65 23.33 23.68
CA TRP A 154 -21.87 24.36 22.67
C TRP A 154 -21.09 24.08 21.39
N ALA A 155 -21.64 24.45 20.24
CA ALA A 155 -20.86 24.51 19.02
C ALA A 155 -19.97 25.76 19.05
N PHE A 156 -18.73 25.61 18.59
CA PHE A 156 -17.78 26.71 18.50
C PHE A 156 -18.34 27.84 17.63
N ASN A 157 -18.27 29.09 18.12
CA ASN A 157 -18.81 30.29 17.47
C ASN A 157 -20.33 30.24 17.18
N ALA A 158 -21.09 29.43 17.91
CA ALA A 158 -22.55 29.55 17.90
C ALA A 158 -22.96 30.79 18.71
N ASP A 159 -23.98 31.53 18.28
CA ASP A 159 -24.51 32.61 19.10
C ASP A 159 -25.25 31.99 20.31
N GLN A 160 -24.62 31.96 21.49
CA GLN A 160 -25.19 31.31 22.67
C GLN A 160 -26.48 31.98 23.18
N SER A 161 -26.78 33.20 22.73
CA SER A 161 -28.00 33.91 23.09
C SER A 161 -29.24 33.38 22.37
N VAL A 162 -29.07 32.70 21.22
CA VAL A 162 -30.18 32.19 20.39
C VAL A 162 -30.00 30.74 19.91
N ALA A 163 -28.77 30.24 19.87
CA ALA A 163 -28.47 28.88 19.44
C ALA A 163 -28.85 27.87 20.51
N SER A 164 -29.30 26.69 20.08
CA SER A 164 -29.44 25.55 20.98
C SER A 164 -28.08 24.86 21.16
N PRO A 165 -27.74 24.37 22.36
CA PRO A 165 -26.56 23.55 22.55
C PRO A 165 -26.66 22.27 21.71
N ILE A 166 -25.51 21.70 21.32
CA ILE A 166 -25.43 20.43 20.59
C ILE A 166 -26.09 19.30 21.39
N CYS A 167 -25.88 19.31 22.71
CA CYS A 167 -26.46 18.43 23.70
C CYS A 167 -26.11 18.93 25.12
N THR A 168 -26.61 18.26 26.15
CA THR A 168 -26.02 18.33 27.50
C THR A 168 -25.08 17.14 27.71
N LEU A 169 -24.17 17.21 28.68
CA LEU A 169 -23.27 16.10 28.97
C LEU A 169 -24.04 14.81 29.34
N ALA A 170 -25.15 14.92 30.08
CA ALA A 170 -26.02 13.78 30.39
C ALA A 170 -26.69 13.15 29.15
N SER A 171 -26.89 13.93 28.09
CA SER A 171 -27.56 13.49 26.87
C SER A 171 -26.59 13.18 25.73
N ILE A 172 -25.29 13.04 26.02
CA ILE A 172 -24.33 12.47 25.07
C ILE A 172 -24.76 11.01 24.90
N THR A 173 -25.57 10.77 23.88
CA THR A 173 -25.92 9.42 23.48
C THR A 173 -24.73 8.81 22.75
N THR A 174 -24.73 7.49 22.62
CA THR A 174 -23.80 6.77 21.76
C THR A 174 -23.96 7.11 20.27
N ALA A 175 -24.92 7.97 19.89
CA ALA A 175 -25.05 8.53 18.55
C ALA A 175 -23.83 9.44 18.29
N VAL A 176 -22.91 8.92 17.51
CA VAL A 176 -21.52 9.34 17.39
C VAL A 176 -21.41 10.81 16.99
N LYS A 177 -20.97 11.63 17.96
CA LYS A 177 -20.50 13.00 17.76
C LYS A 177 -19.00 13.02 18.03
N PRO A 178 -18.15 12.58 17.11
CA PRO A 178 -16.71 12.45 17.36
C PRO A 178 -16.03 13.79 17.13
N TYR A 179 -16.68 14.85 17.60
CA TYR A 179 -16.23 16.24 17.47
C TYR A 179 -15.06 16.47 18.41
N ALA A 180 -14.08 17.24 17.94
CA ALA A 180 -13.10 17.82 18.85
C ALA A 180 -13.84 18.69 19.87
N VAL A 181 -13.52 18.53 21.15
CA VAL A 181 -14.17 19.23 22.26
C VAL A 181 -13.16 19.70 23.28
N SER A 182 -13.43 20.86 23.89
CA SER A 182 -12.73 21.41 25.05
C SER A 182 -13.67 21.45 26.25
N LEU A 183 -13.21 20.99 27.40
CA LEU A 183 -13.90 21.11 28.69
C LEU A 183 -13.45 22.40 29.37
N ILE A 184 -14.40 23.25 29.75
CA ILE A 184 -14.14 24.59 30.27
C ILE A 184 -14.53 24.65 31.75
N ASP A 185 -13.61 25.22 32.53
CA ASP A 185 -13.77 25.76 33.87
C ASP A 185 -13.77 27.29 33.71
N ASP A 186 -14.86 27.97 34.02
CA ASP A 186 -15.03 29.40 33.74
C ASP A 186 -14.90 30.32 34.96
N ASP A 187 -14.75 29.75 36.15
CA ASP A 187 -14.55 30.49 37.41
C ASP A 187 -13.35 30.04 38.26
N ASN A 188 -12.53 29.13 37.71
CA ASN A 188 -11.26 28.64 38.27
C ASN A 188 -11.44 27.86 39.58
N ASP A 189 -12.56 27.16 39.74
CA ASP A 189 -12.82 26.25 40.86
C ASP A 189 -12.33 24.80 40.60
N GLY A 190 -11.88 24.52 39.37
CA GLY A 190 -11.40 23.21 38.92
C GLY A 190 -12.51 22.24 38.52
N LEU A 191 -13.73 22.71 38.34
CA LEU A 191 -14.92 21.96 37.90
C LEU A 191 -15.28 22.30 36.45
N VAL A 192 -16.00 21.39 35.79
CA VAL A 192 -16.46 21.60 34.41
C VAL A 192 -17.80 22.35 34.41
N ASP A 193 -17.81 23.55 33.83
CA ASP A 193 -19.01 24.39 33.67
C ASP A 193 -19.73 24.15 32.36
N PHE A 194 -18.97 24.02 31.27
CA PHE A 194 -19.49 23.73 29.93
C PHE A 194 -18.41 23.12 29.04
N ALA A 195 -18.81 22.72 27.84
CA ALA A 195 -17.90 22.25 26.81
C ALA A 195 -18.15 22.97 25.48
N VAL A 196 -17.09 23.14 24.70
CA VAL A 196 -17.14 23.71 23.35
C VAL A 196 -16.63 22.69 22.36
N ALA A 197 -17.47 22.31 21.39
CA ALA A 197 -17.14 21.34 20.36
C ALA A 197 -17.13 21.95 18.96
N VAL A 198 -16.40 21.33 18.04
CA VAL A 198 -16.34 21.72 16.61
C VAL A 198 -17.09 20.68 15.77
N PRO A 199 -18.35 20.94 15.39
CA PRO A 199 -19.13 20.01 14.57
C PRO A 199 -18.56 19.86 13.15
N PHE A 200 -18.63 18.65 12.61
CA PHE A 200 -18.28 18.35 11.22
C PHE A 200 -19.20 17.29 10.62
N THR A 201 -19.16 17.18 9.29
CA THR A 201 -19.68 16.05 8.51
C THR A 201 -18.55 15.37 7.74
N VAL A 202 -18.78 14.14 7.27
CA VAL A 202 -17.85 13.46 6.36
C VAL A 202 -18.55 13.21 5.03
N GLU A 203 -17.87 13.57 3.95
CA GLU A 203 -18.43 13.53 2.61
C GLU A 203 -17.48 12.82 1.63
N LYS A 204 -18.03 12.29 0.54
CA LYS A 204 -17.24 11.69 -0.55
C LYS A 204 -17.15 12.66 -1.72
N VAL A 205 -15.93 12.88 -2.21
CA VAL A 205 -15.67 13.68 -3.42
C VAL A 205 -16.00 12.85 -4.66
N THR A 206 -16.92 13.36 -5.48
CA THR A 206 -17.42 12.66 -6.68
C THR A 206 -16.82 13.22 -7.96
N TYR A 207 -16.32 14.46 -7.93
CA TYR A 207 -15.70 15.13 -9.08
C TYR A 207 -14.72 16.22 -8.61
N VAL A 208 -13.64 16.43 -9.37
CA VAL A 208 -12.69 17.53 -9.16
C VAL A 208 -12.37 18.17 -10.50
N GLY A 209 -12.63 19.47 -10.63
CA GLY A 209 -12.22 20.31 -11.75
C GLY A 209 -11.09 21.27 -11.35
N SER A 210 -10.75 22.21 -12.23
CA SER A 210 -9.71 23.22 -11.96
C SER A 210 -10.12 24.19 -10.86
N THR A 211 -11.33 24.77 -10.96
CA THR A 211 -11.85 25.81 -10.04
C THR A 211 -12.88 25.27 -9.04
N THR A 212 -13.52 24.15 -9.34
CA THR A 212 -14.59 23.55 -8.52
C THR A 212 -14.31 22.08 -8.21
N PHE A 213 -15.00 21.55 -7.20
CA PHE A 213 -15.13 20.12 -6.94
C PHE A 213 -16.56 19.81 -6.48
N THR A 214 -16.94 18.54 -6.47
CA THR A 214 -18.28 18.11 -6.07
C THR A 214 -18.18 17.05 -4.99
N THR A 215 -18.98 17.20 -3.94
CA THR A 215 -19.14 16.20 -2.88
C THR A 215 -20.55 15.58 -2.93
N SER A 216 -20.88 14.73 -1.96
CA SER A 216 -22.23 14.17 -1.82
C SER A 216 -23.31 15.24 -1.56
N THR A 217 -22.94 16.44 -1.10
CA THR A 217 -23.89 17.51 -0.76
C THR A 217 -23.98 18.61 -1.83
N GLY A 218 -23.01 18.71 -2.74
CA GLY A 218 -23.11 19.61 -3.89
C GLY A 218 -21.78 20.03 -4.51
N SER A 219 -21.84 20.99 -5.43
CA SER A 219 -20.66 21.60 -6.06
C SER A 219 -20.10 22.73 -5.18
N VAL A 220 -18.78 22.80 -5.08
CA VAL A 220 -18.03 23.73 -4.23
C VAL A 220 -16.97 24.45 -5.05
N THR A 221 -16.90 25.78 -4.90
CA THR A 221 -15.86 26.62 -5.51
C THR A 221 -14.63 26.66 -4.59
N LYS A 222 -13.44 26.30 -5.11
CA LYS A 222 -12.22 26.18 -4.30
C LYS A 222 -11.79 27.50 -3.64
N ALA A 223 -12.05 28.65 -4.27
CA ALA A 223 -11.66 29.97 -3.75
C ALA A 223 -12.47 30.40 -2.50
N ASP A 224 -13.69 29.88 -2.36
CA ASP A 224 -14.63 30.28 -1.31
C ASP A 224 -14.40 29.51 0.00
N VAL A 225 -13.64 28.42 -0.07
CA VAL A 225 -13.43 27.47 1.02
C VAL A 225 -11.93 27.35 1.34
N SER A 226 -11.61 26.72 2.47
CA SER A 226 -10.27 26.20 2.72
C SER A 226 -10.29 24.72 2.39
N VAL A 227 -9.51 24.29 1.39
CA VAL A 227 -9.42 22.89 0.97
C VAL A 227 -7.95 22.49 0.91
N TYR A 228 -7.65 21.26 1.32
CA TYR A 228 -6.29 20.73 1.27
C TYR A 228 -5.78 20.58 -0.18
N ASP A 229 -4.46 20.66 -0.32
CA ASP A 229 -3.78 20.49 -1.61
C ASP A 229 -3.90 19.05 -2.11
N GLY A 230 -4.18 18.89 -3.41
CA GLY A 230 -4.24 17.56 -4.04
C GLY A 230 -5.56 16.83 -3.87
N ILE A 231 -6.66 17.51 -3.53
CA ILE A 231 -8.01 16.93 -3.54
C ILE A 231 -8.28 16.17 -4.84
N ALA A 232 -8.72 14.92 -4.73
CA ALA A 232 -8.98 14.04 -5.87
C ALA A 232 -10.38 13.42 -5.81
N LYS A 233 -10.86 12.94 -6.96
CA LYS A 233 -12.08 12.14 -7.03
C LYS A 233 -11.92 10.88 -6.17
N ASN A 234 -12.99 10.50 -5.47
CA ASN A 234 -13.06 9.41 -4.50
C ASN A 234 -12.36 9.65 -3.16
N ASP A 235 -11.82 10.85 -2.91
CA ASP A 235 -11.38 11.20 -1.57
C ASP A 235 -12.58 11.33 -0.61
N PHE A 236 -12.34 10.99 0.65
CA PHE A 236 -13.26 11.27 1.75
C PHE A 236 -12.77 12.51 2.49
N VAL A 237 -13.67 13.42 2.83
CA VAL A 237 -13.33 14.74 3.39
C VAL A 237 -14.13 15.03 4.64
N ILE A 238 -13.45 15.58 5.65
CA ILE A 238 -14.04 16.15 6.86
C ILE A 238 -14.42 17.59 6.54
N VAL A 239 -15.69 17.93 6.71
CA VAL A 239 -16.27 19.23 6.38
C VAL A 239 -16.67 19.94 7.67
N VAL A 240 -15.97 21.03 7.99
CA VAL A 240 -16.36 21.94 9.08
C VAL A 240 -17.04 23.14 8.45
N ASN A 241 -18.31 23.37 8.79
CA ASN A 241 -19.09 24.48 8.27
C ASN A 241 -18.47 25.84 8.66
N SER A 242 -18.53 26.85 7.80
CA SER A 242 -18.02 28.19 8.08
C SER A 242 -18.48 28.76 9.43
N ALA A 243 -19.70 28.46 9.87
CA ALA A 243 -20.24 28.87 11.17
C ALA A 243 -19.39 28.40 12.37
N TYR A 244 -18.62 27.32 12.21
CA TYR A 244 -17.82 26.69 13.26
C TYR A 244 -16.31 26.84 13.04
N THR A 245 -15.90 27.85 12.27
CA THR A 245 -14.49 28.09 11.92
C THR A 245 -14.05 29.50 12.30
N ALA A 246 -12.80 29.65 12.74
CA ALA A 246 -12.26 30.95 13.15
C ALA A 246 -12.28 32.01 12.02
N THR A 247 -12.11 31.56 10.77
CA THR A 247 -12.03 32.43 9.58
C THR A 247 -13.36 32.55 8.83
N GLN A 248 -14.44 31.94 9.34
CA GLN A 248 -15.76 31.88 8.69
C GLN A 248 -15.71 31.34 7.24
N LYS A 249 -14.78 30.43 6.95
CA LYS A 249 -14.71 29.68 5.69
C LYS A 249 -14.89 28.21 5.98
N THR A 250 -15.79 27.56 5.24
CA THR A 250 -15.94 26.10 5.32
C THR A 250 -14.60 25.44 5.01
N THR A 251 -14.19 24.48 5.84
CA THR A 251 -12.92 23.77 5.68
C THR A 251 -13.17 22.33 5.23
N TYR A 252 -12.39 21.89 4.24
CA TYR A 252 -12.34 20.52 3.75
C TYR A 252 -10.95 19.97 4.06
N THR A 253 -10.88 18.97 4.94
CA THR A 253 -9.64 18.25 5.25
C THR A 253 -9.79 16.79 4.86
N LYS A 254 -8.69 16.14 4.47
CA LYS A 254 -8.74 14.75 4.01
C LYS A 254 -8.98 13.80 5.19
N ALA A 255 -9.98 12.93 5.09
CA ALA A 255 -10.19 11.85 6.05
C ALA A 255 -9.21 10.70 5.79
N THR A 256 -8.84 9.98 6.85
CA THR A 256 -8.01 8.77 6.72
C THR A 256 -8.85 7.65 6.10
N VAL A 257 -8.29 6.91 5.15
CA VAL A 257 -8.94 5.74 4.55
C VAL A 257 -8.07 4.52 4.81
N ILE A 258 -8.66 3.47 5.38
CA ILE A 258 -7.99 2.19 5.66
C ILE A 258 -8.71 1.03 4.95
N SER A 259 -8.03 -0.11 4.84
CA SER A 259 -8.59 -1.37 4.38
C SER A 259 -8.01 -2.51 5.21
N GLY A 260 -8.71 -3.65 5.22
CA GLY A 260 -8.24 -4.85 5.91
C GLY A 260 -9.38 -5.72 6.41
N GLU A 261 -9.01 -6.86 6.97
CA GLU A 261 -9.95 -7.79 7.61
C GLU A 261 -10.34 -7.28 9.00
N ALA A 262 -11.63 -7.33 9.32
CA ALA A 262 -12.09 -7.15 10.68
C ALA A 262 -11.83 -8.43 11.48
N THR A 263 -10.73 -8.46 12.24
CA THR A 263 -10.32 -9.65 13.01
C THR A 263 -11.21 -9.90 14.22
N SER A 264 -11.92 -8.89 14.69
CA SER A 264 -12.80 -8.98 15.86
C SER A 264 -13.88 -7.89 15.81
N THR A 265 -15.06 -8.21 16.36
CA THR A 265 -16.17 -7.26 16.51
C THR A 265 -16.79 -7.36 17.90
N LYS A 266 -17.40 -6.28 18.37
CA LYS A 266 -18.22 -6.20 19.60
C LYS A 266 -19.36 -5.20 19.39
N ASP A 267 -20.21 -5.03 20.41
CA ASP A 267 -21.37 -4.13 20.35
C ASP A 267 -22.27 -4.42 19.12
N SER A 268 -22.51 -5.71 18.85
CA SER A 268 -23.26 -6.20 17.69
C SER A 268 -22.72 -5.71 16.33
N GLY A 269 -21.40 -5.56 16.22
CA GLY A 269 -20.73 -5.11 14.99
C GLY A 269 -20.59 -3.60 14.88
N ALA A 270 -21.04 -2.81 15.87
CA ALA A 270 -20.83 -1.37 15.89
C ALA A 270 -19.37 -0.99 16.21
N THR A 271 -18.60 -1.89 16.83
CA THR A 271 -17.18 -1.68 17.12
C THR A 271 -16.39 -2.85 16.56
N PHE A 272 -15.30 -2.58 15.84
CA PHE A 272 -14.54 -3.59 15.10
C PHE A 272 -13.04 -3.29 15.09
N GLN A 273 -12.22 -4.30 14.87
CA GLN A 273 -10.76 -4.19 14.88
C GLN A 273 -10.19 -4.46 13.49
N ILE A 274 -9.40 -3.53 12.94
CA ILE A 274 -8.61 -3.72 11.71
C ILE A 274 -7.16 -3.39 12.04
N GLY A 275 -6.23 -4.28 11.67
CA GLY A 275 -4.79 -4.06 11.90
C GLY A 275 -4.45 -3.85 13.38
N GLY A 276 -5.16 -4.51 14.30
CA GLY A 276 -4.98 -4.37 15.74
C GLY A 276 -5.60 -3.12 16.37
N THR A 277 -6.10 -2.17 15.58
CA THR A 277 -6.72 -0.92 16.08
C THR A 277 -8.24 -1.05 16.13
N TRP A 278 -8.85 -0.66 17.25
CA TRP A 278 -10.32 -0.64 17.40
C TRP A 278 -10.90 0.64 16.82
N TYR A 279 -11.95 0.48 16.01
CA TYR A 279 -12.75 1.54 15.43
C TYR A 279 -14.21 1.34 15.79
N LYS A 280 -14.96 2.45 15.85
CA LYS A 280 -16.41 2.44 16.07
C LYS A 280 -17.14 2.98 14.85
N LEU A 281 -18.23 2.35 14.44
CA LEU A 281 -19.07 2.90 13.38
C LEU A 281 -19.68 4.23 13.83
N ALA A 282 -19.65 5.22 12.94
CA ALA A 282 -20.40 6.45 13.13
C ALA A 282 -21.90 6.16 13.18
N ASP A 283 -22.66 7.10 13.72
CA ASP A 283 -24.11 6.98 13.79
C ASP A 283 -24.69 6.77 12.39
N SER A 284 -25.73 5.96 12.28
CA SER A 284 -26.39 5.65 11.01
C SER A 284 -26.79 6.90 10.20
N SER A 285 -27.13 8.01 10.87
CA SER A 285 -27.45 9.29 10.22
C SER A 285 -26.23 10.06 9.69
N ALA A 286 -25.03 9.74 10.18
CA ALA A 286 -23.76 10.33 9.76
C ALA A 286 -22.99 9.45 8.77
N LEU A 287 -23.39 8.18 8.59
CA LEU A 287 -22.79 7.28 7.63
C LEU A 287 -23.00 7.78 6.20
N ILE A 288 -21.96 7.61 5.38
CA ILE A 288 -22.05 7.88 3.95
C ILE A 288 -23.00 6.86 3.31
N SER A 289 -23.83 7.35 2.37
CA SER A 289 -24.77 6.51 1.64
C SER A 289 -24.09 5.30 0.99
N GLY A 290 -24.64 4.11 1.22
CA GLY A 290 -24.08 2.83 0.77
C GLY A 290 -23.10 2.18 1.77
N SER A 291 -22.80 2.83 2.90
CA SER A 291 -22.03 2.22 3.98
C SER A 291 -22.84 1.13 4.68
N LEU A 292 -22.15 0.06 5.06
CA LEU A 292 -22.66 -0.95 5.98
C LEU A 292 -22.86 -0.33 7.37
N THR A 293 -23.88 -0.83 8.08
CA THR A 293 -24.25 -0.38 9.43
C THR A 293 -23.75 -1.31 10.52
N THR A 294 -23.14 -2.44 10.14
CA THR A 294 -22.52 -3.41 11.06
C THR A 294 -21.28 -4.00 10.41
N ALA A 295 -20.26 -4.24 11.22
CA ALA A 295 -19.09 -5.04 10.86
C ALA A 295 -19.27 -6.50 11.31
N VAL A 296 -18.69 -7.42 10.54
CA VAL A 296 -18.71 -8.86 10.76
C VAL A 296 -17.26 -9.34 10.88
N ALA A 297 -16.95 -10.11 11.92
CA ALA A 297 -15.62 -10.66 12.12
C ALA A 297 -15.26 -11.63 10.98
N GLY A 298 -14.00 -11.61 10.53
CA GLY A 298 -13.52 -12.36 9.36
C GLY A 298 -13.86 -11.72 8.02
N SER A 299 -14.70 -10.69 7.98
CA SER A 299 -15.00 -9.98 6.73
C SER A 299 -13.89 -8.98 6.39
N LYS A 300 -13.50 -8.96 5.11
CA LYS A 300 -12.59 -7.96 4.55
C LYS A 300 -13.37 -6.69 4.22
N TYR A 301 -12.79 -5.53 4.54
CA TYR A 301 -13.36 -4.22 4.26
C TYR A 301 -12.42 -3.39 3.39
N GLU A 302 -13.01 -2.64 2.47
CA GLU A 302 -12.33 -1.69 1.62
C GLU A 302 -12.86 -0.28 1.86
N LYS A 303 -11.97 0.70 1.71
CA LYS A 303 -12.32 2.13 1.74
C LYS A 303 -13.00 2.56 3.05
N VAL A 304 -12.48 2.11 4.19
CA VAL A 304 -13.01 2.48 5.50
C VAL A 304 -12.56 3.91 5.82
N ALA A 305 -13.46 4.89 5.72
CA ALA A 305 -13.15 6.29 6.00
C ALA A 305 -13.26 6.56 7.49
N VAL A 306 -12.13 6.85 8.14
CA VAL A 306 -12.01 7.00 9.60
C VAL A 306 -11.68 8.44 9.97
N VAL A 307 -12.38 8.94 10.98
CA VAL A 307 -12.12 10.23 11.63
C VAL A 307 -12.23 10.04 13.14
N ASN A 308 -11.20 10.42 13.89
CA ASN A 308 -11.16 10.37 15.36
C ASN A 308 -11.51 8.98 15.94
N GLY A 309 -11.11 7.89 15.28
CA GLY A 309 -11.42 6.52 15.71
C GLY A 309 -12.80 6.00 15.26
N TYR A 310 -13.55 6.80 14.51
CA TYR A 310 -14.87 6.44 14.02
C TYR A 310 -14.92 6.27 12.51
N ALA A 311 -15.56 5.19 12.04
CA ALA A 311 -15.74 4.90 10.63
C ALA A 311 -17.05 5.50 10.10
N PHE A 312 -16.93 6.43 9.14
CA PHE A 312 -18.03 7.10 8.44
C PHE A 312 -18.38 6.43 7.10
N ASN A 313 -17.52 5.56 6.61
CA ASN A 313 -17.76 4.68 5.49
C ASN A 313 -17.20 3.30 5.83
N LEU A 314 -18.00 2.26 5.60
CA LEU A 314 -17.62 0.86 5.76
C LEU A 314 -18.20 0.10 4.57
N VAL A 315 -17.34 -0.37 3.67
CA VAL A 315 -17.76 -1.13 2.49
C VAL A 315 -17.10 -2.50 2.56
N GLY A 316 -17.91 -3.56 2.55
CA GLY A 316 -17.40 -4.93 2.49
C GLY A 316 -16.63 -5.13 1.19
N SER A 317 -15.46 -5.75 1.29
CA SER A 317 -14.77 -6.27 0.12
C SER A 317 -15.56 -7.47 -0.39
N THR A 318 -16.05 -7.41 -1.63
CA THR A 318 -16.55 -8.58 -2.35
C THR A 318 -15.45 -9.24 -3.17
N ALA A 319 -14.23 -8.70 -3.11
CA ALA A 319 -13.10 -9.15 -3.90
C ALA A 319 -12.49 -10.40 -3.28
N THR A 320 -12.37 -11.45 -4.09
CA THR A 320 -11.63 -12.65 -3.69
C THR A 320 -10.14 -12.38 -3.76
N ALA A 321 -9.37 -12.65 -2.70
CA ALA A 321 -7.92 -12.48 -2.77
C ALA A 321 -7.30 -13.57 -3.65
N VAL A 322 -6.17 -13.28 -4.31
CA VAL A 322 -5.44 -14.27 -5.11
C VAL A 322 -5.13 -15.53 -4.29
N SER A 323 -4.80 -15.39 -3.00
CA SER A 323 -4.53 -16.50 -2.06
C SER A 323 -5.73 -17.43 -1.81
N ASP A 324 -6.94 -16.94 -2.08
CA ASP A 324 -8.19 -17.66 -1.83
C ASP A 324 -8.59 -18.47 -3.08
N TYR A 325 -7.70 -18.54 -4.09
CA TYR A 325 -7.82 -19.40 -5.27
C TYR A 325 -7.02 -20.70 -5.11
N ALA A 326 -7.54 -21.78 -5.71
CA ALA A 326 -6.86 -23.06 -5.80
C ALA A 326 -7.30 -23.81 -7.07
N VAL A 327 -6.57 -24.85 -7.44
CA VAL A 327 -7.01 -25.82 -8.45
C VAL A 327 -7.37 -27.13 -7.77
N VAL A 328 -8.52 -27.69 -8.10
CA VAL A 328 -8.90 -29.04 -7.64
C VAL A 328 -8.16 -30.08 -8.48
N THR A 329 -7.19 -30.77 -7.89
CA THR A 329 -6.35 -31.76 -8.59
C THR A 329 -6.90 -33.18 -8.49
N ALA A 330 -7.70 -33.47 -7.45
CA ALA A 330 -8.46 -34.70 -7.29
C ALA A 330 -9.63 -34.46 -6.32
N ALA A 331 -10.66 -35.30 -6.37
CA ALA A 331 -11.84 -35.23 -5.51
C ALA A 331 -12.34 -36.64 -5.16
N ALA A 332 -13.45 -36.73 -4.43
CA ALA A 332 -14.05 -37.97 -3.91
C ALA A 332 -13.94 -39.17 -4.88
N GLY A 333 -13.52 -40.32 -4.34
CA GLY A 333 -13.34 -41.54 -5.11
C GLY A 333 -11.96 -41.71 -5.78
N ALA A 334 -11.08 -40.69 -5.75
CA ALA A 334 -9.68 -40.87 -6.13
C ALA A 334 -8.88 -41.63 -5.06
N TYR A 335 -7.80 -42.30 -5.47
CA TYR A 335 -6.94 -43.07 -4.57
C TYR A 335 -6.37 -42.18 -3.45
N GLY A 336 -6.64 -42.56 -2.19
CA GLY A 336 -6.18 -41.84 -1.01
C GLY A 336 -7.12 -40.76 -0.46
N LEU A 337 -8.34 -40.62 -1.00
CA LEU A 337 -9.39 -39.74 -0.48
C LEU A 337 -10.54 -40.55 0.12
N VAL A 338 -11.15 -40.06 1.21
CA VAL A 338 -12.24 -40.72 1.93
C VAL A 338 -13.41 -39.76 2.12
N GLY A 339 -14.63 -40.16 1.72
CA GLY A 339 -15.81 -39.31 1.82
C GLY A 339 -15.73 -38.08 0.92
N ASP A 340 -16.30 -36.96 1.40
CA ASP A 340 -16.29 -35.67 0.70
C ASP A 340 -14.97 -34.95 0.97
N GLN A 341 -13.91 -35.44 0.32
CA GLN A 341 -12.57 -34.85 0.34
C GLN A 341 -12.10 -34.41 -1.05
N ALA A 342 -11.29 -33.35 -1.09
CA ALA A 342 -10.62 -32.89 -2.30
C ALA A 342 -9.12 -32.66 -2.06
N LYS A 343 -8.32 -32.90 -3.11
CA LYS A 343 -6.90 -32.51 -3.15
C LYS A 343 -6.75 -31.20 -3.91
N LEU A 344 -6.38 -30.14 -3.21
CA LEU A 344 -6.21 -28.81 -3.76
C LEU A 344 -4.72 -28.50 -3.99
N LEU A 345 -4.42 -27.79 -5.08
CA LEU A 345 -3.15 -27.10 -5.32
C LEU A 345 -3.38 -25.61 -5.06
N PHE A 346 -2.70 -25.04 -4.05
CA PHE A 346 -2.83 -23.65 -3.66
C PHE A 346 -1.90 -22.74 -4.46
N THR A 347 -2.12 -21.43 -4.40
CA THR A 347 -1.32 -20.43 -5.11
C THR A 347 0.16 -20.38 -4.70
N ASP A 348 0.52 -20.93 -3.55
CA ASP A 348 1.90 -21.05 -3.09
C ASP A 348 2.61 -22.32 -3.62
N GLY A 349 1.92 -23.12 -4.44
CA GLY A 349 2.43 -24.36 -5.00
C GLY A 349 2.26 -25.58 -4.08
N THR A 350 1.78 -25.42 -2.86
CA THR A 350 1.54 -26.54 -1.94
C THR A 350 0.29 -27.33 -2.34
N THR A 351 0.29 -28.64 -2.06
CA THR A 351 -0.90 -29.47 -2.22
C THR A 351 -1.38 -30.00 -0.88
N LYS A 352 -2.70 -29.99 -0.66
CA LYS A 352 -3.32 -30.49 0.58
C LYS A 352 -4.57 -31.29 0.25
N VAL A 353 -4.79 -32.36 1.01
CA VAL A 353 -6.09 -33.03 1.09
C VAL A 353 -6.90 -32.32 2.17
N VAL A 354 -8.11 -31.89 1.83
CA VAL A 354 -9.02 -31.16 2.73
C VAL A 354 -10.37 -31.85 2.77
N ASP A 355 -11.02 -31.77 3.92
CA ASP A 355 -12.44 -32.09 4.05
C ASP A 355 -13.25 -30.95 3.40
N THR A 356 -14.31 -31.33 2.69
CA THR A 356 -15.12 -30.42 1.88
C THR A 356 -16.58 -30.52 2.25
N ALA A 357 -17.30 -29.40 2.15
CA ALA A 357 -18.71 -29.33 2.54
C ALA A 357 -19.66 -30.15 1.64
N ALA A 358 -19.17 -30.64 0.49
CA ALA A 358 -19.90 -31.46 -0.47
C ALA A 358 -18.95 -32.17 -1.45
N ASP A 359 -19.47 -33.12 -2.24
CA ASP A 359 -18.74 -33.72 -3.36
C ASP A 359 -18.47 -32.71 -4.49
N TYR A 360 -17.18 -32.41 -4.71
CA TYR A 360 -16.70 -31.51 -5.76
C TYR A 360 -16.04 -32.21 -6.95
N THR A 361 -16.38 -33.47 -7.24
CA THR A 361 -15.84 -34.24 -8.38
C THR A 361 -16.00 -33.52 -9.73
N THR A 362 -17.05 -32.72 -9.89
CA THR A 362 -17.29 -31.93 -11.12
C THR A 362 -16.35 -30.72 -11.27
N LEU A 363 -15.57 -30.39 -10.24
CA LEU A 363 -14.62 -29.28 -10.21
C LEU A 363 -13.17 -29.71 -10.42
N VAL A 364 -12.88 -31.00 -10.56
CA VAL A 364 -11.54 -31.50 -10.91
C VAL A 364 -11.01 -30.80 -12.16
N ASP A 365 -9.75 -30.38 -12.11
CA ASP A 365 -9.02 -29.59 -13.10
C ASP A 365 -9.53 -28.16 -13.32
N LYS A 366 -10.40 -27.64 -12.44
CA LYS A 366 -10.90 -26.26 -12.50
C LYS A 366 -10.25 -25.37 -11.45
N LEU A 367 -10.10 -24.10 -11.80
CA LEU A 367 -9.83 -23.03 -10.85
C LEU A 367 -11.08 -22.81 -10.00
N VAL A 368 -10.89 -22.80 -8.69
CA VAL A 368 -11.93 -22.53 -7.70
C VAL A 368 -11.46 -21.44 -6.74
N THR A 369 -12.42 -20.74 -6.15
CA THR A 369 -12.22 -20.00 -4.91
C THR A 369 -12.66 -20.89 -3.74
N TYR A 370 -12.12 -20.68 -2.55
CA TYR A 370 -12.52 -21.43 -1.37
C TYR A 370 -12.76 -20.54 -0.15
N THR A 371 -13.70 -20.97 0.69
CA THR A 371 -13.89 -20.47 2.06
C THR A 371 -13.93 -21.65 3.01
N ILE A 372 -13.67 -21.42 4.29
CA ILE A 372 -13.80 -22.44 5.34
C ILE A 372 -15.05 -22.10 6.14
N ASP A 373 -15.97 -23.05 6.28
CA ASP A 373 -17.19 -22.85 7.07
C ASP A 373 -16.94 -22.99 8.58
N SER A 374 -18.01 -22.92 9.37
CA SER A 374 -17.91 -23.01 10.84
C SER A 374 -17.46 -24.38 11.34
N ASP A 375 -17.58 -25.42 10.53
CA ASP A 375 -17.23 -26.80 10.89
C ASP A 375 -15.79 -27.14 10.46
N GLY A 376 -15.14 -26.23 9.73
CA GLY A 376 -13.77 -26.40 9.23
C GLY A 376 -13.70 -26.97 7.82
N ASP A 377 -14.84 -27.16 7.16
CA ASP A 377 -14.93 -27.76 5.83
C ASP A 377 -14.73 -26.70 4.74
N TYR A 378 -14.07 -27.12 3.67
CA TYR A 378 -13.83 -26.25 2.52
C TYR A 378 -15.08 -26.18 1.62
N VAL A 379 -15.57 -24.96 1.41
CA VAL A 379 -16.63 -24.65 0.44
C VAL A 379 -15.98 -24.13 -0.83
N LEU A 380 -16.09 -24.88 -1.93
CA LEU A 380 -15.45 -24.55 -3.21
C LEU A 380 -16.43 -23.94 -4.19
N THR A 381 -16.04 -22.85 -4.84
CA THR A 381 -16.83 -22.18 -5.89
C THR A 381 -16.02 -22.07 -7.17
N ALA A 382 -16.58 -22.51 -8.31
CA ALA A 382 -15.87 -22.45 -9.60
C ALA A 382 -15.63 -21.00 -10.05
N ALA A 383 -14.42 -20.72 -10.54
CA ALA A 383 -14.09 -19.44 -11.15
C ALA A 383 -14.56 -19.41 -12.62
N THR A 384 -15.67 -18.72 -12.89
CA THR A 384 -16.34 -18.66 -14.20
C THR A 384 -16.42 -17.25 -14.75
N ALA A 385 -16.82 -17.12 -16.02
CA ALA A 385 -17.01 -15.82 -16.68
C ALA A 385 -18.21 -15.00 -16.17
N ASP A 386 -19.15 -15.62 -15.44
CA ASP A 386 -20.34 -14.94 -14.92
C ASP A 386 -20.02 -14.07 -13.68
N VAL A 387 -18.84 -14.28 -13.08
CA VAL A 387 -18.35 -13.52 -11.94
C VAL A 387 -17.71 -12.23 -12.46
N SER A 388 -18.15 -11.08 -11.93
CA SER A 388 -17.53 -9.80 -12.27
C SER A 388 -16.05 -9.78 -11.87
N ALA A 389 -15.20 -9.08 -12.62
CA ALA A 389 -13.78 -8.97 -12.29
C ALA A 389 -13.57 -8.50 -10.84
N ALA A 390 -14.35 -7.50 -10.40
CA ALA A 390 -14.28 -6.97 -9.05
C ALA A 390 -14.61 -8.01 -7.97
N THR A 391 -15.55 -8.93 -8.24
CA THR A 391 -15.87 -10.04 -7.32
C THR A 391 -14.77 -11.10 -7.31
N ALA A 392 -14.16 -11.35 -8.45
CA ALA A 392 -12.96 -12.18 -8.55
C ALA A 392 -11.73 -11.53 -7.90
N GLY A 393 -11.82 -10.24 -7.51
CA GLY A 393 -10.74 -9.47 -6.90
C GLY A 393 -9.71 -8.92 -7.88
N PHE A 394 -10.12 -8.71 -9.14
CA PHE A 394 -9.28 -8.15 -10.20
C PHE A 394 -10.01 -7.04 -10.96
N ASP A 395 -9.29 -6.25 -11.75
CA ASP A 395 -9.92 -5.22 -12.57
C ASP A 395 -10.49 -5.77 -13.88
N THR A 396 -9.96 -6.89 -14.38
CA THR A 396 -10.35 -7.45 -15.68
C THR A 396 -10.30 -8.98 -15.67
N VAL A 397 -11.35 -9.59 -16.25
CA VAL A 397 -11.34 -11.02 -16.63
C VAL A 397 -10.82 -11.10 -18.07
N VAL A 398 -9.62 -11.66 -18.25
CA VAL A 398 -8.96 -11.80 -19.55
C VAL A 398 -9.35 -13.11 -20.22
N ALA A 399 -9.48 -14.19 -19.44
CA ALA A 399 -10.02 -15.47 -19.88
C ALA A 399 -10.77 -16.14 -18.72
N ALA A 400 -11.85 -16.84 -19.01
CA ALA A 400 -12.57 -17.64 -18.04
C ALA A 400 -13.47 -18.68 -18.75
N PRO A 401 -13.66 -19.87 -18.17
CA PRO A 401 -14.58 -20.87 -18.69
C PRO A 401 -16.03 -20.39 -18.59
N ALA A 402 -16.88 -20.94 -19.45
CA ALA A 402 -18.31 -20.62 -19.44
C ALA A 402 -18.97 -21.01 -18.12
N GLY A 403 -19.79 -20.10 -17.58
CA GLY A 403 -20.80 -20.42 -16.58
C GLY A 403 -22.11 -20.78 -17.29
N SER A 404 -22.96 -19.77 -17.50
CA SER A 404 -24.31 -19.86 -18.07
C SER A 404 -24.36 -19.75 -19.59
N GLY A 405 -23.33 -20.26 -20.29
CA GLY A 405 -23.31 -20.35 -21.76
C GLY A 405 -22.39 -19.37 -22.51
N SER A 406 -21.57 -18.57 -21.83
CA SER A 406 -20.60 -17.65 -22.45
C SER A 406 -19.21 -17.80 -21.83
N ALA A 407 -18.20 -18.13 -22.64
CA ALA A 407 -16.79 -18.16 -22.22
C ALA A 407 -16.06 -16.89 -22.68
N ILE A 408 -15.04 -16.48 -21.92
CA ILE A 408 -14.07 -15.46 -22.36
C ILE A 408 -12.78 -16.20 -22.70
N THR A 409 -12.33 -16.11 -23.96
CA THR A 409 -11.13 -16.81 -24.43
C THR A 409 -10.00 -15.83 -24.69
N ALA A 410 -8.79 -16.26 -24.36
CA ALA A 410 -7.56 -15.55 -24.69
C ALA A 410 -6.47 -16.54 -25.09
N SER A 411 -5.47 -16.06 -25.81
CA SER A 411 -4.27 -16.82 -26.16
C SER A 411 -3.05 -16.24 -25.47
N TYR A 412 -2.11 -17.09 -25.11
CA TYR A 412 -0.78 -16.69 -24.72
C TYR A 412 0.03 -16.28 -25.96
N THR A 413 0.84 -15.22 -25.84
CA THR A 413 1.78 -14.78 -26.87
C THR A 413 3.11 -14.45 -26.21
N TYR A 414 4.16 -15.17 -26.60
CA TYR A 414 5.53 -14.85 -26.23
C TYR A 414 5.97 -13.54 -26.87
N ALA A 415 6.62 -12.68 -26.10
CA ALA A 415 7.34 -11.52 -26.57
C ALA A 415 8.68 -11.40 -25.83
N SER A 416 9.69 -10.90 -26.54
CA SER A 416 11.03 -10.73 -26.00
C SER A 416 11.06 -9.73 -24.84
N GLY A 417 12.03 -9.88 -23.93
CA GLY A 417 12.25 -8.93 -22.83
C GLY A 417 11.21 -8.96 -21.71
N GLY A 418 10.43 -10.03 -21.58
CA GLY A 418 9.43 -10.18 -20.52
C GLY A 418 8.07 -9.56 -20.82
N ASP A 419 7.86 -9.03 -22.02
CA ASP A 419 6.62 -8.36 -22.45
C ASP A 419 5.52 -9.32 -22.94
N SER A 420 5.66 -10.62 -22.66
CA SER A 420 4.70 -11.65 -23.02
C SER A 420 3.29 -11.36 -22.47
N LYS A 421 2.28 -11.81 -23.21
CA LYS A 421 0.87 -11.44 -22.97
C LYS A 421 -0.04 -12.63 -22.90
N ILE A 422 -1.15 -12.47 -22.18
CA ILE A 422 -2.36 -13.26 -22.36
C ILE A 422 -3.45 -12.31 -22.87
N GLY A 423 -3.99 -12.59 -24.05
CA GLY A 423 -4.86 -11.66 -24.75
C GLY A 423 -4.12 -10.34 -25.01
N SER A 424 -4.68 -9.23 -24.55
CA SER A 424 -4.08 -7.89 -24.65
C SER A 424 -3.31 -7.44 -23.40
N SER A 425 -3.32 -8.24 -22.33
CA SER A 425 -2.71 -7.87 -21.04
C SER A 425 -1.29 -8.43 -20.92
N TYR A 426 -0.36 -7.62 -20.42
CA TYR A 426 0.99 -8.06 -20.05
C TYR A 426 0.93 -9.07 -18.90
N ILE A 427 1.98 -9.85 -18.67
CA ILE A 427 2.06 -10.78 -17.53
C ILE A 427 2.90 -10.13 -16.44
N ALA A 428 2.35 -9.92 -15.25
CA ALA A 428 3.13 -9.43 -14.12
C ALA A 428 4.17 -10.48 -13.72
N SER A 429 5.40 -10.08 -13.40
CA SER A 429 6.49 -11.02 -13.08
C SER A 429 6.18 -11.90 -11.85
N ASP A 430 5.43 -11.36 -10.90
CA ASP A 430 4.97 -11.99 -9.67
C ASP A 430 3.57 -12.64 -9.79
N ALA A 431 2.99 -12.69 -10.99
CA ALA A 431 1.69 -13.33 -11.21
C ALA A 431 1.70 -14.81 -10.78
N VAL A 432 0.60 -15.30 -10.23
CA VAL A 432 0.43 -16.73 -9.90
C VAL A 432 -0.08 -17.46 -11.14
N ILE A 433 0.66 -18.46 -11.61
CA ILE A 433 0.31 -19.22 -12.81
C ILE A 433 0.17 -20.70 -12.43
N PHE A 434 -1.05 -21.21 -12.45
CA PHE A 434 -1.27 -22.66 -12.47
C PHE A 434 -1.07 -23.17 -13.88
N ILE A 435 -0.27 -24.20 -14.06
CA ILE A 435 -0.07 -24.82 -15.37
C ILE A 435 -0.30 -26.32 -15.30
N LYS A 436 -1.12 -26.81 -16.25
CA LYS A 436 -1.42 -28.23 -16.46
C LYS A 436 -0.55 -28.78 -17.59
N GLY A 437 0.48 -29.55 -17.22
CA GLY A 437 1.27 -30.39 -18.12
C GLY A 437 0.89 -31.86 -17.96
N THR A 438 1.87 -32.73 -17.73
CA THR A 438 1.64 -34.11 -17.25
C THR A 438 1.11 -34.15 -15.82
N SER A 439 1.48 -33.16 -15.01
CA SER A 439 0.94 -32.88 -13.68
C SER A 439 0.68 -31.38 -13.52
N TRP A 440 -0.08 -31.02 -12.49
CA TRP A 440 -0.26 -29.63 -12.09
C TRP A 440 0.97 -29.08 -11.37
N LYS A 441 1.31 -27.82 -11.63
CA LYS A 441 2.32 -27.05 -10.90
C LYS A 441 1.91 -25.57 -10.84
N VAL A 442 2.52 -24.84 -9.92
CA VAL A 442 2.45 -23.36 -9.86
C VAL A 442 3.80 -22.79 -10.24
N ILE A 443 3.79 -21.78 -11.10
CA ILE A 443 4.96 -20.96 -11.44
C ILE A 443 4.59 -19.48 -11.30
N ASN A 444 5.60 -18.60 -11.31
CA ASN A 444 5.36 -17.17 -11.38
C ASN A 444 5.18 -16.69 -12.83
N GLY A 445 4.72 -15.46 -13.00
CA GLY A 445 4.52 -14.87 -14.32
C GLY A 445 5.81 -14.66 -15.09
N ALA A 446 6.94 -14.40 -14.42
CA ALA A 446 8.25 -14.30 -15.06
C ALA A 446 8.65 -15.60 -15.77
N ALA A 447 8.43 -16.76 -15.14
CA ALA A 447 8.69 -18.07 -15.75
C ALA A 447 7.77 -18.33 -16.95
N LEU A 448 6.48 -17.97 -16.84
CA LEU A 448 5.57 -18.08 -17.99
C LEU A 448 5.96 -17.13 -19.13
N ALA A 449 6.42 -15.91 -18.82
CA ALA A 449 6.80 -14.92 -19.82
C ALA A 449 7.97 -15.37 -20.71
N LYS A 450 8.82 -16.29 -20.23
CA LYS A 450 9.93 -16.88 -20.97
C LYS A 450 9.57 -18.10 -21.82
N THR A 451 8.35 -18.62 -21.66
CA THR A 451 7.93 -19.86 -22.33
C THR A 451 7.54 -19.58 -23.78
N GLY A 452 8.13 -20.28 -24.75
CA GLY A 452 7.76 -20.08 -26.16
C GLY A 452 6.26 -20.32 -26.43
N THR A 453 5.66 -19.55 -27.33
CA THR A 453 4.21 -19.60 -27.64
C THR A 453 3.73 -21.02 -27.95
N SER A 454 4.52 -21.83 -28.65
CA SER A 454 4.17 -23.20 -29.03
C SER A 454 4.07 -24.18 -27.85
N ALA A 455 4.68 -23.85 -26.70
CA ALA A 455 4.69 -24.69 -25.52
C ALA A 455 3.45 -24.49 -24.62
N ILE A 456 2.70 -23.40 -24.82
CA ILE A 456 1.41 -23.13 -24.17
C ILE A 456 0.29 -23.40 -25.16
N THR A 457 -0.52 -24.42 -24.88
CA THR A 457 -1.57 -24.91 -25.78
C THR A 457 -2.96 -24.37 -25.43
N GLY A 458 -3.12 -23.71 -24.29
CA GLY A 458 -4.39 -23.11 -23.91
C GLY A 458 -4.33 -22.24 -22.66
N VAL A 459 -5.31 -21.35 -22.54
CA VAL A 459 -5.55 -20.51 -21.35
C VAL A 459 -6.98 -20.76 -20.90
N ALA A 460 -7.16 -21.32 -19.71
CA ALA A 460 -8.48 -21.61 -19.14
C ALA A 460 -9.03 -20.42 -18.35
N ASN A 461 -8.18 -19.80 -17.52
CA ASN A 461 -8.51 -18.61 -16.73
C ASN A 461 -7.35 -17.61 -16.82
N ALA A 462 -7.65 -16.33 -16.82
CA ALA A 462 -6.67 -15.26 -16.66
C ALA A 462 -7.37 -14.00 -16.12
N TYR A 463 -6.80 -13.42 -15.08
CA TYR A 463 -7.30 -12.21 -14.43
C TYR A 463 -6.18 -11.18 -14.30
N ALA A 464 -6.52 -9.91 -14.55
CA ALA A 464 -5.55 -8.82 -14.64
C ALA A 464 -5.96 -7.60 -13.82
N ASN A 465 -4.95 -6.87 -13.34
CA ASN A 465 -5.09 -5.60 -12.63
C ASN A 465 -4.61 -4.45 -13.51
N THR A 466 -5.34 -3.33 -13.48
CA THR A 466 -5.06 -2.15 -14.28
C THR A 466 -4.27 -1.15 -13.46
N SER A 467 -3.09 -0.80 -13.94
CA SER A 467 -2.29 0.24 -13.31
C SER A 467 -2.97 1.60 -13.47
N SER A 468 -3.23 2.28 -12.35
CA SER A 468 -3.79 3.63 -12.36
C SER A 468 -2.81 4.69 -12.90
N SER A 469 -1.51 4.39 -12.94
CA SER A 469 -0.48 5.29 -13.44
C SER A 469 -0.26 5.16 -14.95
N THR A 470 -0.44 3.97 -15.52
CA THR A 470 -0.18 3.72 -16.96
C THR A 470 -1.43 3.38 -17.76
N GLY A 471 -2.53 2.99 -17.12
CA GLY A 471 -3.75 2.51 -17.77
C GLY A 471 -3.64 1.11 -18.39
N PHE A 472 -2.48 0.46 -18.31
CA PHE A 472 -2.28 -0.90 -18.81
C PHE A 472 -2.67 -1.96 -17.77
N SER A 473 -3.27 -3.05 -18.25
CA SER A 473 -3.59 -4.21 -17.43
C SER A 473 -2.46 -5.26 -17.49
N SER A 474 -2.14 -5.82 -16.32
CA SER A 474 -1.19 -6.92 -16.18
C SER A 474 -1.87 -8.10 -15.49
N VAL A 475 -1.75 -9.29 -16.08
CA VAL A 475 -2.23 -10.57 -15.54
C VAL A 475 -1.55 -10.82 -14.20
N ALA A 476 -2.36 -11.09 -13.18
CA ALA A 476 -1.92 -11.39 -11.82
C ALA A 476 -2.23 -12.85 -11.41
N LEU A 477 -3.19 -13.49 -12.08
CA LEU A 477 -3.53 -14.90 -11.88
C LEU A 477 -3.92 -15.54 -13.22
N ALA A 478 -3.39 -16.72 -13.54
CA ALA A 478 -3.82 -17.48 -14.71
C ALA A 478 -3.77 -19.00 -14.50
N VAL A 479 -4.59 -19.70 -15.30
CA VAL A 479 -4.54 -21.15 -15.49
C VAL A 479 -4.28 -21.42 -16.95
N VAL A 480 -3.17 -22.08 -17.24
CA VAL A 480 -2.72 -22.40 -18.60
C VAL A 480 -2.51 -23.91 -18.76
N THR A 481 -2.64 -24.39 -19.99
CA THR A 481 -2.30 -25.77 -20.36
C THR A 481 -1.05 -25.75 -21.22
N GLY A 482 -0.12 -26.64 -20.94
CA GLY A 482 1.10 -26.76 -21.71
C GLY A 482 2.28 -27.22 -20.87
N THR A 483 3.46 -27.08 -21.46
CA THR A 483 4.73 -27.33 -20.80
C THR A 483 5.45 -26.00 -20.70
N THR A 484 5.70 -25.52 -19.49
CA THR A 484 6.77 -24.54 -19.31
C THR A 484 8.08 -25.27 -19.12
N THR A 485 9.18 -24.67 -19.55
CA THR A 485 10.51 -24.95 -19.00
C THR A 485 10.40 -24.79 -17.49
N SER A 486 10.20 -25.91 -16.80
CA SER A 486 9.76 -25.92 -15.41
C SER A 486 10.94 -25.62 -14.51
N GLY A 487 10.81 -24.62 -13.66
CA GLY A 487 11.85 -24.25 -12.70
C GLY A 487 13.04 -23.61 -13.36
N ASP A 488 13.97 -23.11 -12.55
CA ASP A 488 15.26 -22.57 -13.01
C ASP A 488 16.06 -23.65 -13.75
N VAL A 489 15.71 -23.91 -15.02
CA VAL A 489 16.49 -24.79 -15.89
C VAL A 489 17.86 -24.16 -16.03
N SER A 490 18.86 -24.90 -15.57
CA SER A 490 20.25 -24.49 -15.56
C SER A 490 20.97 -25.22 -16.69
N HIS A 491 22.05 -24.60 -17.15
CA HIS A 491 22.91 -25.17 -18.17
C HIS A 491 24.30 -25.37 -17.59
N GLY A 492 25.00 -26.39 -18.08
CA GLY A 492 26.36 -26.67 -17.66
C GLY A 492 27.19 -27.29 -18.76
N TYR A 493 28.50 -27.06 -18.71
CA TYR A 493 29.47 -27.69 -19.60
C TYR A 493 30.23 -28.78 -18.85
N VAL A 494 30.15 -30.03 -19.28
CA VAL A 494 30.74 -31.17 -18.57
C VAL A 494 32.27 -31.15 -18.73
N THR A 495 32.99 -30.87 -17.65
CA THR A 495 34.44 -30.65 -17.66
C THR A 495 35.26 -31.92 -17.38
N ALA A 496 34.63 -32.98 -16.86
CA ALA A 496 35.28 -34.27 -16.59
C ALA A 496 34.42 -35.45 -17.06
N THR A 497 35.06 -36.60 -17.31
CA THR A 497 34.35 -37.84 -17.63
C THR A 497 33.41 -38.22 -16.47
N PRO A 498 32.10 -38.37 -16.71
CA PRO A 498 31.15 -38.75 -15.67
C PRO A 498 31.51 -40.12 -15.05
N ALA A 499 31.41 -40.22 -13.73
CA ALA A 499 31.66 -41.46 -13.00
C ALA A 499 30.34 -42.16 -12.66
N ILE A 500 30.27 -43.49 -12.76
CA ILE A 500 29.09 -44.24 -12.27
C ILE A 500 29.30 -44.54 -10.78
N VAL A 501 28.37 -44.07 -9.94
CA VAL A 501 28.40 -44.26 -8.49
C VAL A 501 27.12 -44.96 -8.01
N LYS A 502 27.20 -45.59 -6.84
CA LYS A 502 26.05 -46.24 -6.20
C LYS A 502 25.47 -45.35 -5.10
N VAL A 503 24.25 -44.87 -5.30
CA VAL A 503 23.49 -44.05 -4.34
C VAL A 503 22.14 -44.74 -4.11
N ASP A 504 21.75 -44.96 -2.86
CA ASP A 504 20.48 -45.61 -2.47
C ASP A 504 20.14 -46.88 -3.27
N ASN A 505 21.15 -47.72 -3.48
CA ASN A 505 21.05 -48.98 -4.23
C ASN A 505 20.74 -48.84 -5.73
N LYS A 506 20.85 -47.63 -6.29
CA LYS A 506 20.77 -47.32 -7.73
C LYS A 506 22.15 -46.95 -8.28
N LEU A 507 22.39 -47.23 -9.56
CA LEU A 507 23.59 -46.76 -10.28
C LEU A 507 23.25 -45.49 -11.04
N VAL A 508 23.90 -44.39 -10.68
CA VAL A 508 23.68 -43.04 -11.23
C VAL A 508 25.01 -42.45 -11.70
N TYR A 509 24.98 -41.37 -12.47
CA TYR A 509 26.19 -40.62 -12.80
C TYR A 509 26.51 -39.60 -11.71
N GLN A 510 27.78 -39.48 -11.35
CA GLN A 510 28.35 -38.30 -10.71
C GLN A 510 29.02 -37.46 -11.81
N VAL A 511 28.57 -36.23 -11.98
CA VAL A 511 28.96 -35.34 -13.08
C VAL A 511 29.69 -34.14 -12.50
N THR A 512 30.84 -33.80 -13.07
CA THR A 512 31.51 -32.52 -12.81
C THR A 512 31.35 -31.62 -14.03
N PHE A 513 30.76 -30.44 -13.83
CA PHE A 513 30.43 -29.51 -14.90
C PHE A 513 30.64 -28.05 -14.45
N TRP A 514 30.90 -27.18 -15.41
CA TRP A 514 30.95 -25.73 -15.23
C TRP A 514 29.56 -25.13 -15.42
N ASP A 515 29.04 -24.42 -14.42
CA ASP A 515 27.70 -23.80 -14.44
C ASP A 515 27.69 -22.37 -15.01
N GLY A 516 28.80 -21.90 -15.57
CA GLY A 516 29.01 -20.51 -15.97
C GLY A 516 29.78 -19.67 -14.94
N THR A 517 29.81 -20.10 -13.68
CA THR A 517 30.44 -19.36 -12.57
C THR A 517 31.48 -20.20 -11.82
N LYS A 518 31.24 -21.50 -11.65
CA LYS A 518 32.10 -22.44 -10.92
C LYS A 518 31.95 -23.87 -11.46
N ASN A 519 32.92 -24.73 -11.13
CA ASN A 519 32.75 -26.17 -11.29
C ASN A 519 31.88 -26.72 -10.15
N VAL A 520 30.89 -27.53 -10.51
CA VAL A 520 29.96 -28.22 -9.61
C VAL A 520 30.10 -29.72 -9.84
N THR A 521 30.10 -30.50 -8.76
CA THR A 521 30.01 -31.96 -8.81
C THR A 521 28.70 -32.39 -8.15
N ALA A 522 27.82 -33.06 -8.89
CA ALA A 522 26.51 -33.52 -8.42
C ALA A 522 26.19 -34.92 -8.93
N ASN A 523 25.32 -35.66 -8.23
CA ASN A 523 24.81 -36.92 -8.78
C ASN A 523 23.56 -36.67 -9.61
N THR A 524 23.30 -37.53 -10.59
CA THR A 524 22.05 -37.50 -11.35
C THR A 524 20.95 -38.22 -10.57
N THR A 525 19.74 -37.66 -10.56
CA THR A 525 18.57 -38.35 -10.01
C THR A 525 18.10 -39.52 -10.87
N GLN A 526 18.49 -39.51 -12.16
CA GLN A 526 18.21 -40.56 -13.13
C GLN A 526 19.26 -41.69 -13.08
N LEU A 527 18.85 -42.90 -13.48
CA LEU A 527 19.76 -44.04 -13.65
C LEU A 527 20.80 -43.75 -14.74
N ALA A 528 22.06 -44.16 -14.52
CA ALA A 528 23.13 -43.98 -15.50
C ALA A 528 22.80 -44.61 -16.86
N SER A 529 22.08 -45.74 -16.87
CA SER A 529 21.61 -46.40 -18.09
C SER A 529 20.64 -45.56 -18.93
N SER A 530 19.98 -44.56 -18.32
CA SER A 530 19.04 -43.66 -19.00
C SER A 530 19.72 -42.43 -19.61
N LEU A 531 21.02 -42.23 -19.37
CA LEU A 531 21.80 -41.08 -19.83
C LEU A 531 23.03 -41.54 -20.63
N SER A 532 22.84 -42.45 -21.58
CA SER A 532 23.95 -43.07 -22.33
C SER A 532 24.77 -42.11 -23.21
N THR A 533 24.26 -40.91 -23.46
CA THR A 533 24.93 -39.86 -24.26
C THR A 533 25.73 -38.88 -23.42
N LEU A 534 25.58 -38.92 -22.09
CA LEU A 534 26.27 -38.02 -21.17
C LEU A 534 27.79 -38.29 -21.18
N ALA A 535 28.57 -37.30 -21.58
CA ALA A 535 30.01 -37.44 -21.79
C ALA A 535 30.77 -36.18 -21.41
N LYS A 536 32.09 -36.30 -21.28
CA LYS A 536 32.97 -35.14 -21.17
C LYS A 536 32.81 -34.24 -22.42
N ASN A 537 32.86 -32.93 -22.23
CA ASN A 537 32.73 -31.92 -23.29
C ASN A 537 31.34 -31.85 -23.95
N SER A 538 30.30 -32.36 -23.29
CA SER A 538 28.91 -32.09 -23.64
C SER A 538 28.34 -30.91 -22.85
N VAL A 539 27.35 -30.25 -23.40
CA VAL A 539 26.50 -29.30 -22.69
C VAL A 539 25.31 -30.06 -22.12
N ILE A 540 24.94 -29.79 -20.87
CA ILE A 540 23.79 -30.39 -20.20
C ILE A 540 22.77 -29.32 -19.85
N THR A 541 21.50 -29.68 -19.96
CA THR A 541 20.38 -28.90 -19.40
C THR A 541 19.80 -29.70 -18.24
N PHE A 542 19.59 -29.04 -17.10
CA PHE A 542 19.19 -29.73 -15.88
C PHE A 542 18.40 -28.84 -14.91
N THR A 543 17.77 -29.45 -13.93
CA THR A 543 17.23 -28.78 -12.74
C THR A 543 17.90 -29.32 -11.49
N TYR A 544 18.10 -28.46 -10.48
CA TYR A 544 18.57 -28.90 -9.16
C TYR A 544 17.45 -29.61 -8.38
N ASP A 545 17.81 -30.71 -7.72
CA ASP A 545 17.02 -31.43 -6.72
C ASP A 545 17.89 -31.54 -5.47
N ASP A 546 17.77 -30.53 -4.59
CA ASP A 546 18.73 -30.23 -3.52
C ASP A 546 20.18 -30.15 -4.04
N GLN A 547 20.99 -31.17 -3.74
CA GLN A 547 22.41 -31.25 -4.11
C GLN A 547 22.65 -32.10 -5.37
N ASP A 548 21.61 -32.77 -5.87
CA ASP A 548 21.63 -33.61 -7.06
C ASP A 548 20.99 -32.87 -8.26
N ILE A 549 21.11 -33.45 -9.45
CA ILE A 549 20.60 -32.85 -10.69
C ILE A 549 19.72 -33.83 -11.48
N ASN A 550 18.66 -33.31 -12.07
CA ASN A 550 17.88 -34.05 -13.08
C ASN A 550 18.25 -33.54 -14.47
N VAL A 551 18.89 -34.38 -15.28
CA VAL A 551 19.39 -34.01 -16.61
C VAL A 551 18.28 -34.24 -17.64
N SER A 552 17.78 -33.14 -18.21
CA SER A 552 16.70 -33.16 -19.21
C SER A 552 17.22 -33.24 -20.64
N ASN A 553 18.43 -32.74 -20.90
CA ASN A 553 19.06 -32.82 -22.22
C ASN A 553 20.59 -32.92 -22.12
N VAL A 554 21.20 -33.61 -23.08
CA VAL A 554 22.65 -33.69 -23.28
C VAL A 554 22.95 -33.37 -24.73
N THR A 555 23.69 -32.30 -24.96
CA THR A 555 24.10 -31.85 -26.30
C THR A 555 25.60 -32.06 -26.48
N ALA A 556 25.99 -32.88 -27.46
CA ALA A 556 27.38 -33.00 -27.87
C ALA A 556 27.82 -31.79 -28.71
N LEU A 557 29.04 -31.30 -28.52
CA LEU A 557 29.61 -30.22 -29.34
C LEU A 557 30.35 -30.85 -30.54
N THR A 558 29.64 -31.05 -31.63
CA THR A 558 30.14 -31.67 -32.87
C THR A 558 29.57 -30.93 -34.08
N SER A 559 30.22 -31.00 -35.24
CA SER A 559 29.77 -30.28 -36.45
C SER A 559 28.34 -30.63 -36.90
N GLY A 560 27.85 -31.83 -36.59
CA GLY A 560 26.47 -32.24 -36.85
C GLY A 560 25.42 -31.68 -35.88
N THR A 561 25.82 -31.00 -34.81
CA THR A 561 24.91 -30.48 -33.79
C THR A 561 24.25 -29.18 -34.26
N SER A 562 22.92 -29.16 -34.29
CA SER A 562 22.16 -27.94 -34.55
C SER A 562 22.47 -26.88 -33.50
N GLY A 563 22.78 -25.65 -33.93
CA GLY A 563 23.20 -24.57 -33.04
C GLY A 563 24.71 -24.39 -32.95
N ILE A 564 25.52 -25.28 -33.54
CA ILE A 564 26.95 -24.99 -33.76
C ILE A 564 27.06 -23.95 -34.89
N GLY A 565 27.81 -22.88 -34.63
CA GLY A 565 27.97 -21.82 -35.61
C GLY A 565 29.13 -20.87 -35.33
N ALA A 566 29.19 -19.84 -36.16
CA ALA A 566 30.22 -18.81 -36.12
C ALA A 566 29.59 -17.43 -35.92
N VAL A 567 30.04 -16.68 -34.92
CA VAL A 567 29.57 -15.30 -34.70
C VAL A 567 30.10 -14.39 -35.81
N THR A 568 29.21 -13.80 -36.61
CA THR A 568 29.58 -12.92 -37.74
C THR A 568 29.17 -11.46 -37.56
N GLY A 569 28.34 -11.17 -36.57
CA GLY A 569 27.97 -9.82 -36.16
C GLY A 569 27.65 -9.78 -34.67
N LEU A 570 28.02 -8.70 -33.99
CA LEU A 570 27.90 -8.57 -32.53
C LEU A 570 27.76 -7.10 -32.12
N SER A 571 26.87 -6.83 -31.17
CA SER A 571 26.77 -5.62 -30.36
C SER A 571 26.45 -5.97 -28.90
N ASP A 572 26.14 -4.97 -28.07
CA ASP A 572 25.73 -5.12 -26.68
C ASP A 572 24.40 -5.90 -26.50
N LYS A 573 23.51 -5.85 -27.49
CA LYS A 573 22.16 -6.46 -27.44
C LYS A 573 21.82 -7.34 -28.63
N GLN A 574 22.71 -7.44 -29.61
CA GLN A 574 22.44 -8.14 -30.86
C GLN A 574 23.59 -9.03 -31.28
N ILE A 575 23.27 -10.17 -31.88
CA ILE A 575 24.25 -11.14 -32.37
C ILE A 575 23.74 -11.82 -33.64
N GLN A 576 24.64 -12.19 -34.54
CA GLN A 576 24.29 -12.93 -35.76
C GLN A 576 25.22 -14.12 -35.95
N PHE A 577 24.64 -15.29 -36.23
CA PHE A 577 25.37 -16.52 -36.44
C PHE A 577 25.37 -16.90 -37.92
N ALA A 578 26.53 -17.25 -38.44
CA ALA A 578 26.63 -18.08 -39.63
C ALA A 578 26.48 -19.55 -39.23
N TYR A 579 25.92 -20.35 -40.12
CA TYR A 579 25.70 -21.78 -39.91
C TYR A 579 25.85 -22.54 -41.23
N GLY A 580 26.07 -23.86 -41.11
CA GLY A 580 26.33 -24.74 -42.23
C GLY A 580 27.81 -25.14 -42.28
N VAL A 581 28.06 -26.43 -42.08
CA VAL A 581 29.40 -27.01 -42.06
C VAL A 581 29.97 -27.04 -43.47
N ALA A 582 31.22 -26.63 -43.60
CA ALA A 582 32.09 -26.83 -44.74
C ALA A 582 33.40 -27.47 -44.25
N THR A 583 34.26 -27.90 -45.18
CA THR A 583 35.57 -28.46 -44.84
C THR A 583 36.68 -27.68 -45.54
N GLU A 584 37.76 -27.38 -44.83
CA GLU A 584 38.89 -26.60 -45.35
C GLU A 584 40.22 -27.10 -44.76
N ASP A 585 41.30 -27.03 -45.55
CA ASP A 585 42.67 -27.23 -45.06
C ASP A 585 43.17 -25.91 -44.47
N ILE A 586 43.02 -25.77 -43.14
CA ILE A 586 43.22 -24.49 -42.43
C ILE A 586 44.66 -24.28 -41.95
N ASP A 587 45.45 -25.35 -41.81
CA ASP A 587 46.84 -25.36 -41.36
C ASP A 587 47.85 -25.71 -42.48
N ASN A 588 47.35 -26.03 -43.67
CA ASN A 588 48.12 -26.41 -44.85
C ASN A 588 48.95 -27.70 -44.62
N ASP A 589 48.38 -28.66 -43.87
CA ASP A 589 48.93 -30.02 -43.67
C ASP A 589 48.14 -31.10 -44.46
N SER A 590 47.30 -30.70 -45.42
CA SER A 590 46.46 -31.61 -46.23
C SER A 590 45.35 -32.32 -45.44
N THR A 591 45.11 -31.94 -44.19
CA THR A 591 43.98 -32.37 -43.36
C THR A 591 42.80 -31.42 -43.59
N LEU A 592 41.62 -31.97 -43.81
CA LEU A 592 40.39 -31.18 -43.98
C LEU A 592 39.65 -31.11 -42.65
N GLU A 593 39.46 -29.90 -42.16
CA GLU A 593 38.80 -29.62 -40.89
C GLU A 593 37.42 -29.02 -41.07
N ASP A 594 36.51 -29.32 -40.13
CA ASP A 594 35.15 -28.79 -40.14
C ASP A 594 35.12 -27.30 -39.76
N VAL A 595 34.67 -26.46 -40.68
CA VAL A 595 34.53 -25.01 -40.53
C VAL A 595 33.10 -24.57 -40.84
N ILE A 596 32.76 -23.31 -40.59
CA ILE A 596 31.43 -22.75 -40.83
C ILE A 596 31.45 -21.85 -42.08
N SER A 597 30.59 -22.18 -43.04
CA SER A 597 30.36 -21.36 -44.22
C SER A 597 29.64 -20.06 -43.84
N THR A 598 30.05 -18.95 -44.44
CA THR A 598 29.39 -17.64 -44.25
C THR A 598 28.21 -17.40 -45.21
N ALA A 599 27.88 -18.40 -46.05
CA ALA A 599 26.82 -18.29 -47.07
C ALA A 599 25.40 -18.27 -46.47
N SER A 600 25.19 -18.94 -45.34
CA SER A 600 23.90 -18.95 -44.62
C SER A 600 24.07 -18.33 -43.24
N LYS A 601 23.14 -17.43 -42.89
CA LYS A 601 23.16 -16.69 -41.63
C LYS A 601 21.77 -16.63 -41.03
N THR A 602 21.70 -16.60 -39.70
CA THR A 602 20.47 -16.32 -38.98
C THR A 602 20.00 -14.88 -39.26
N ALA A 603 18.74 -14.59 -38.96
CA ALA A 603 18.34 -13.21 -38.69
C ALA A 603 19.18 -12.65 -37.52
N VAL A 604 19.23 -11.33 -37.37
CA VAL A 604 19.86 -10.72 -36.20
C VAL A 604 19.07 -11.16 -34.96
N CYS A 605 19.77 -11.79 -34.03
CA CYS A 605 19.24 -12.31 -32.78
C CYS A 605 19.43 -11.30 -31.64
N SER A 606 18.57 -11.37 -30.62
CA SER A 606 18.66 -10.52 -29.43
C SER A 606 19.43 -11.23 -28.31
N ILE A 607 20.31 -10.50 -27.65
CA ILE A 607 20.86 -10.85 -26.34
C ILE A 607 20.06 -10.04 -25.30
N THR A 608 19.45 -10.72 -24.34
CA THR A 608 18.65 -10.10 -23.28
C THR A 608 19.27 -10.38 -21.92
N ASP A 609 18.75 -9.73 -20.87
CA ASP A 609 19.16 -10.00 -19.49
C ASP A 609 18.90 -11.46 -19.06
N ASP A 610 18.08 -12.19 -19.82
CA ASP A 610 17.73 -13.59 -19.59
C ASP A 610 18.58 -14.57 -20.42
N THR A 611 19.43 -14.10 -21.33
CA THR A 611 20.31 -14.98 -22.12
C THR A 611 21.36 -15.61 -21.20
N VAL A 612 21.38 -16.95 -21.12
CA VAL A 612 22.43 -17.67 -20.39
C VAL A 612 23.68 -17.73 -21.26
N ILE A 613 24.76 -17.10 -20.80
CA ILE A 613 26.06 -17.10 -21.50
C ILE A 613 27.07 -17.87 -20.66
N ILE A 614 27.65 -18.93 -21.22
CA ILE A 614 28.68 -19.75 -20.57
C ILE A 614 29.94 -19.71 -21.44
N TYR A 615 31.03 -19.24 -20.85
CA TYR A 615 32.34 -19.26 -21.49
C TYR A 615 33.08 -20.55 -21.13
N ILE A 616 33.67 -21.18 -22.14
CA ILE A 616 34.43 -22.41 -22.00
C ILE A 616 35.78 -22.30 -22.73
N ASP A 617 36.69 -23.17 -22.35
CA ASP A 617 37.90 -23.53 -23.08
C ASP A 617 37.75 -25.00 -23.46
N ARG A 618 37.37 -25.25 -24.72
CA ARG A 618 37.04 -26.58 -25.20
C ARG A 618 38.26 -27.50 -25.26
N GLU A 619 39.41 -26.96 -25.63
CA GLU A 619 40.71 -27.64 -25.72
C GLU A 619 41.10 -28.21 -24.35
N ASN A 620 41.05 -27.37 -23.31
CA ASN A 620 41.40 -27.76 -21.94
C ASN A 620 40.24 -28.41 -21.17
N SER A 621 39.07 -28.55 -21.80
CA SER A 621 37.84 -29.09 -21.18
C SER A 621 37.45 -28.34 -19.90
N ALA A 622 37.59 -27.02 -19.90
CA ALA A 622 37.44 -26.19 -18.72
C ALA A 622 36.38 -25.11 -18.93
N GLY A 623 35.83 -24.62 -17.82
CA GLY A 623 35.03 -23.41 -17.80
C GLY A 623 35.87 -22.16 -17.58
N VAL A 624 35.43 -21.04 -18.13
CA VAL A 624 36.12 -19.75 -18.02
C VAL A 624 35.18 -18.73 -17.37
N ALA A 625 35.64 -18.05 -16.33
CA ALA A 625 34.84 -17.02 -15.67
C ALA A 625 34.88 -15.70 -16.46
N GLY A 626 33.71 -15.23 -16.92
CA GLY A 626 33.49 -13.85 -17.39
C GLY A 626 34.39 -13.35 -18.53
N SER A 627 34.25 -13.89 -19.74
CA SER A 627 34.94 -13.39 -20.94
C SER A 627 34.08 -12.41 -21.76
N ALA A 628 34.62 -11.87 -22.84
CA ALA A 628 33.89 -11.04 -23.80
C ALA A 628 33.35 -11.89 -24.95
N LEU A 629 32.18 -11.51 -25.48
CA LEU A 629 31.74 -12.03 -26.77
C LEU A 629 32.69 -11.59 -27.88
N GLN A 630 32.96 -12.49 -28.83
CA GLN A 630 33.92 -12.25 -29.90
C GLN A 630 33.37 -12.73 -31.25
N LEU A 631 33.78 -12.04 -32.33
CA LEU A 631 33.56 -12.51 -33.69
C LEU A 631 34.37 -13.78 -33.94
N ALA A 632 33.85 -14.66 -34.79
CA ALA A 632 34.53 -15.87 -35.19
C ALA A 632 35.80 -15.58 -36.01
N THR A 633 36.86 -16.34 -35.75
CA THR A 633 38.13 -16.32 -36.47
C THR A 633 37.90 -16.74 -37.92
N GLY A 634 38.43 -15.96 -38.87
CA GLY A 634 38.40 -16.31 -40.30
C GLY A 634 39.44 -17.36 -40.64
N THR A 635 39.11 -18.22 -41.61
CA THR A 635 40.09 -19.10 -42.25
C THR A 635 40.81 -18.35 -43.39
N ALA A 636 41.78 -19.00 -44.05
CA ALA A 636 42.42 -18.44 -45.24
C ALA A 636 41.42 -18.29 -46.42
N GLY A 637 40.42 -19.17 -46.48
CA GLY A 637 39.23 -19.02 -47.30
C GLY A 637 38.23 -17.99 -46.75
N SER A 638 37.00 -18.01 -47.26
CA SER A 638 35.90 -17.13 -46.81
C SER A 638 35.08 -17.72 -45.65
N ASN A 639 35.54 -18.81 -45.05
CA ASN A 639 34.86 -19.52 -43.96
C ASN A 639 35.33 -19.01 -42.59
N LYS A 640 34.74 -19.57 -41.54
CA LYS A 640 34.95 -19.18 -40.14
C LYS A 640 35.11 -20.42 -39.26
N LEU A 641 35.95 -20.35 -38.23
CA LEU A 641 35.92 -21.36 -37.18
C LEU A 641 34.59 -21.28 -36.42
N ALA A 642 34.04 -22.43 -36.06
CA ALA A 642 32.90 -22.47 -35.16
C ALA A 642 33.37 -22.03 -33.78
N ASN A 643 32.79 -20.99 -33.20
CA ASN A 643 33.21 -20.47 -31.90
C ASN A 643 32.11 -20.52 -30.84
N VAL A 644 30.91 -20.94 -31.23
CA VAL A 644 29.75 -20.97 -30.34
C VAL A 644 28.85 -22.18 -30.57
N TYR A 645 28.15 -22.56 -29.51
CA TYR A 645 26.90 -23.29 -29.58
C TYR A 645 25.79 -22.40 -29.05
N TYR A 646 24.67 -22.31 -29.75
CA TYR A 646 23.56 -21.45 -29.39
C TYR A 646 22.20 -22.16 -29.48
N GLU A 647 21.29 -21.78 -28.59
CA GLU A 647 19.87 -22.14 -28.65
C GLU A 647 19.03 -20.87 -28.83
N LEU A 648 18.00 -20.95 -29.68
CA LEU A 648 17.12 -19.82 -30.00
C LEU A 648 15.67 -20.13 -29.62
N ASN A 649 14.97 -19.11 -29.10
CA ASN A 649 13.51 -19.05 -29.08
C ASN A 649 13.05 -17.92 -30.01
N GLY A 650 12.71 -18.26 -31.25
CA GLY A 650 12.51 -17.26 -32.30
C GLY A 650 13.83 -16.57 -32.65
N THR A 651 13.92 -15.26 -32.39
CA THR A 651 15.16 -14.48 -32.58
C THR A 651 15.92 -14.23 -31.27
N ASP A 652 15.40 -14.65 -30.12
CA ASP A 652 16.09 -14.43 -28.85
C ASP A 652 17.04 -15.60 -28.56
N VAL A 653 18.26 -15.28 -28.12
CA VAL A 653 19.23 -16.28 -27.69
C VAL A 653 18.89 -16.70 -26.26
N THR A 654 18.56 -17.97 -26.06
CA THR A 654 18.24 -18.51 -24.72
C THR A 654 19.48 -19.05 -24.03
N LEU A 655 20.36 -19.70 -24.79
CA LEU A 655 21.65 -20.21 -24.35
C LEU A 655 22.72 -19.86 -25.37
N LEU A 656 23.88 -19.43 -24.89
CA LEU A 656 25.07 -19.19 -25.68
C LEU A 656 26.30 -19.76 -24.97
N ILE A 657 26.82 -20.86 -25.50
CA ILE A 657 28.11 -21.41 -25.11
C ILE A 657 29.17 -20.81 -26.03
N VAL A 658 30.18 -20.16 -25.46
CA VAL A 658 31.22 -19.46 -26.20
C VAL A 658 32.55 -20.08 -25.89
N ASP A 659 33.25 -20.52 -26.93
CA ASP A 659 34.65 -20.90 -26.78
C ASP A 659 35.53 -19.65 -26.81
N VAL A 660 36.31 -19.46 -25.74
CA VAL A 660 37.26 -18.35 -25.64
C VAL A 660 38.44 -18.50 -26.59
N GLN A 661 38.77 -19.73 -26.98
CA GLN A 661 39.82 -20.03 -27.97
C GLN A 661 39.34 -19.84 -29.41
N ASN A 662 38.06 -19.48 -29.58
CA ASN A 662 37.43 -19.24 -30.89
C ASN A 662 37.33 -20.51 -31.77
N ASP A 663 37.31 -21.68 -31.14
CA ASP A 663 37.22 -22.98 -31.82
C ASP A 663 36.51 -24.05 -30.97
N ILE A 664 35.17 -23.99 -30.97
CA ILE A 664 34.32 -24.90 -30.19
C ILE A 664 34.30 -26.33 -30.73
N LEU A 665 34.72 -26.54 -31.98
CA LEU A 665 34.85 -27.87 -32.58
C LEU A 665 36.21 -28.49 -32.27
N ASN A 666 37.17 -27.69 -31.82
CA ASN A 666 38.54 -28.09 -31.50
C ASN A 666 39.19 -28.75 -32.72
N VAL A 667 39.15 -28.03 -33.84
CA VAL A 667 39.73 -28.36 -35.14
C VAL A 667 41.11 -27.72 -35.25
N GLN A 668 42.10 -28.24 -34.50
CA GLN A 668 43.53 -27.92 -34.61
C GLN A 668 44.39 -29.13 -34.25
#